data_AF-A0A1Q3E256-F1
#
_entry.id   AF-A0A1Q3E256-F1
#
_cell.length_a   1.000
_cell.length_b   1.000
_cell.length_c   1.000
_cell.angle_alpha   90.00
_cell.angle_beta   90.00
_cell.angle_gamma   90.00
#
_symmetry.space_group_name_H-M   'P 1'
#
loop_
_entity.id
_entity.type
_entity.pdbx_description
1 polymer ?
#
loop_
_entity_poly.entity_id
_entity_poly.type
_entity_poly.pdbx_seq_one_letter_code
_entity_poly.pdbx_strand_id
1 'polypeptide(L)'
;MIHFIHFESSDRTYFGLPVTLINSRLSRWCNLSKCSWLLFCFSNWNVVDTGYAKYQGNRSFENTVAYLGIPYAEPPVGDRRFRAPLPLNIGRIEAETSGKILNATQYPDFCVQGSTGAGDAGGAGTEDCLKLNVYAPFGAKKGDNFPVLVYFHGGGYVYGNPANWPFDGWINQSPNVIVVSVYYRLDSFGFLAVPEFEDPRIGDFNTGFQDQIQSLRWIQTYIPSFGGDPSKVTINGQSAGGGSVELHLIANHKGEHLFSGGIVQSAYRVPTPTPAQQQSLFAFYAIHAGCGIGSVAIQVACLRNASISALARAQDAAATSGLTYNAFHPVLDGKIITDYPSNLVIKGEFAQVPLIVGATSNETVLGGNNFTQALQEAFPELTSVDLEEFVKEYPLSEFESTSQQFQVATGESILICSREILGGAYAHATKAWTYRYNQPNPTSGSPAVGHAAENWMMFDGINTGFNGTGTFTPMSPVEKAFAAELVAYWLSFVRSGDPNTFKLDRSPTWEEYLTTGNHPKQRIVLQQPINNSKTNANSTSRNELDKKPLHVRREMSDADKKLLKSFDHPPKVDPFASPKDGAHEDIQVVPPTPVVAGAAPSFLSQARDNIASTLANATAYAVRRDSSALFGNHSRNSKWVHVPLIVCNDDWASLCRHFYWCQFDRATDCTSSFRCGTIQDAIHEEDIHSKTNFSTERMDRQPLCLVMEEDFNGGEDVVFGSGPGGEGGSFWREVNMDGFGNGEFEMTTASSKNSYVKDGILYLAPTLTAEEIGSDNVLGNNGAYIYNITGCTFNETAVNGGFIADPNGSGGQVFDYGGYYAACSATANTTAGTIVNPVQSARISTLMNARSGSGNGSTKYGRVEIRAKMPTGDWLWPALWMLPVNNTYGPWPRSGEIDIVESRGNGISYTANGANFVQGALNWGPSPQLNSVSKSYSWWSNKRVPFSNDFHTYALEWTTSFIRIYVDTRLHTLLEYRFDEPFFEKGDYPQTIVNASTGQVQALQDPWADPTTGLPKESAKGRWSSPFDQEFYLIMNVAVGGVNGWFPDGQGNKPWYDGGADAMRSFAEAQSQWYPTWPENLDDRAMAIDYVKMWRHCDGN
;
A
#
# COMPACT_ATOMS: atom_id res chain seq x y z
N MET A 1 -60.13 -23.85 -8.96
CA MET A 1 -60.54 -25.26 -8.71
C MET A 1 -59.30 -26.06 -8.37
N ILE A 2 -59.42 -27.11 -7.54
CA ILE A 2 -58.38 -28.14 -7.26
C ILE A 2 -57.10 -27.53 -6.63
N HIS A 3 -57.04 -27.35 -5.30
CA HIS A 3 -56.67 -28.35 -4.27
C HIS A 3 -55.23 -28.89 -4.41
N PHE A 4 -54.30 -28.57 -3.50
CA PHE A 4 -54.17 -28.98 -2.08
C PHE A 4 -53.75 -30.45 -1.89
N ILE A 5 -52.55 -30.66 -1.35
CA ILE A 5 -52.27 -31.59 -0.25
C ILE A 5 -51.26 -30.91 0.71
N HIS A 6 -51.61 -30.79 1.99
CA HIS A 6 -50.66 -30.51 3.09
C HIS A 6 -50.08 -31.84 3.61
N PHE A 7 -48.93 -31.78 4.27
CA PHE A 7 -48.74 -32.53 5.53
C PHE A 7 -47.89 -31.73 6.52
N GLU A 8 -48.25 -31.80 7.79
CA GLU A 8 -47.62 -31.07 8.90
C GLU A 8 -46.92 -32.02 9.87
N SER A 9 -45.94 -31.50 10.62
CA SER A 9 -45.44 -32.04 11.90
C SER A 9 -44.69 -33.40 11.84
N SER A 10 -43.94 -33.85 12.85
CA SER A 10 -43.68 -33.32 14.20
C SER A 10 -42.29 -33.71 14.74
N ASP A 11 -41.69 -32.81 15.54
CA ASP A 11 -40.81 -33.06 16.71
C ASP A 11 -39.49 -33.90 16.63
N ARG A 12 -38.44 -33.26 17.18
CA ARG A 12 -37.43 -33.79 18.16
C ARG A 12 -36.24 -34.69 17.76
N THR A 13 -35.11 -33.98 17.56
CA THR A 13 -33.85 -34.07 18.36
C THR A 13 -32.91 -35.31 18.34
N TYR A 14 -31.72 -35.04 17.78
CA TYR A 14 -30.35 -35.32 18.31
C TYR A 14 -29.64 -36.69 18.12
N PHE A 15 -28.35 -36.54 17.76
CA PHE A 15 -27.20 -37.48 17.78
C PHE A 15 -27.22 -38.74 16.88
N GLY A 16 -26.15 -38.89 16.07
CA GLY A 16 -25.75 -40.18 15.48
C GLY A 16 -25.17 -40.14 14.05
N LEU A 17 -23.85 -40.03 13.92
CA LEU A 17 -23.10 -40.65 12.80
C LEU A 17 -22.96 -42.17 13.08
N PRO A 18 -22.69 -43.07 12.10
CA PRO A 18 -22.09 -42.81 10.78
C PRO A 18 -22.72 -43.56 9.57
N VAL A 19 -22.06 -43.39 8.42
CA VAL A 19 -22.23 -44.02 7.09
C VAL A 19 -22.57 -45.53 7.08
N THR A 20 -23.62 -45.97 6.35
CA THR A 20 -23.50 -47.03 5.30
C THR A 20 -24.75 -47.27 4.41
N LEU A 21 -24.46 -47.56 3.14
CA LEU A 21 -25.20 -48.30 2.08
C LEU A 21 -26.49 -49.08 2.42
N ILE A 22 -27.48 -49.05 1.50
CA ILE A 22 -28.11 -50.21 0.79
C ILE A 22 -29.29 -49.75 -0.12
N ASN A 23 -29.82 -50.48 -1.12
CA ASN A 23 -29.30 -51.23 -2.29
C ASN A 23 -30.50 -51.84 -3.08
N SER A 24 -30.44 -51.94 -4.43
CA SER A 24 -31.41 -52.64 -5.33
C SER A 24 -32.85 -52.05 -5.40
N ARG A 25 -33.64 -52.21 -6.47
CA ARG A 25 -33.61 -53.19 -7.59
C ARG A 25 -34.02 -52.56 -8.94
N LEU A 26 -33.27 -52.84 -10.00
CA LEU A 26 -33.71 -53.75 -11.07
C LEU A 26 -32.52 -54.14 -11.94
N SER A 27 -32.60 -55.30 -12.60
CA SER A 27 -31.53 -55.86 -13.41
C SER A 27 -32.06 -56.34 -14.74
N ARG A 28 -31.20 -56.42 -15.77
CA ARG A 28 -30.89 -57.67 -16.49
C ARG A 28 -29.86 -57.48 -17.63
N TRP A 29 -28.90 -58.42 -17.65
CA TRP A 29 -28.20 -58.95 -18.84
C TRP A 29 -27.20 -58.03 -19.58
N CYS A 30 -25.92 -58.16 -19.23
CA CYS A 30 -25.02 -58.99 -20.03
C CYS A 30 -23.98 -59.68 -19.12
N ASN A 31 -23.22 -60.65 -19.63
CA ASN A 31 -22.54 -61.65 -18.79
C ASN A 31 -21.01 -61.50 -18.69
N LEU A 32 -20.45 -62.03 -17.60
CA LEU A 32 -19.05 -62.03 -17.19
C LEU A 32 -18.05 -62.45 -18.29
N SER A 33 -16.97 -61.68 -18.48
CA SER A 33 -15.55 -62.14 -18.42
C SER A 33 -14.57 -61.08 -18.95
N LYS A 34 -13.38 -60.99 -18.33
CA LYS A 34 -12.23 -60.12 -18.71
C LYS A 34 -12.44 -58.59 -18.60
N CYS A 35 -12.39 -58.06 -17.37
CA CYS A 35 -11.97 -56.67 -17.15
C CYS A 35 -11.39 -56.40 -15.74
N SER A 36 -10.52 -57.30 -15.24
CA SER A 36 -9.43 -56.85 -14.37
C SER A 36 -8.46 -56.02 -15.22
N TRP A 37 -7.74 -55.08 -14.60
CA TRP A 37 -6.96 -54.01 -15.25
C TRP A 37 -7.84 -52.91 -15.88
N LEU A 38 -8.38 -52.02 -15.05
CA LEU A 38 -8.52 -50.57 -15.31
C LEU A 38 -9.03 -49.80 -14.08
N LEU A 39 -8.44 -50.05 -12.91
CA LEU A 39 -8.49 -49.09 -11.81
C LEU A 39 -7.50 -47.96 -12.14
N PHE A 40 -7.99 -46.91 -12.79
CA PHE A 40 -7.25 -45.65 -12.85
C PHE A 40 -7.20 -45.06 -11.44
N CYS A 41 -6.02 -45.10 -10.81
CA CYS A 41 -5.76 -44.24 -9.68
C CYS A 41 -5.86 -42.78 -10.15
N PHE A 42 -6.81 -42.03 -9.61
CA PHE A 42 -6.69 -40.58 -9.56
C PHE A 42 -5.56 -40.25 -8.59
N SER A 43 -4.32 -40.23 -9.10
CA SER A 43 -3.23 -39.56 -8.41
C SER A 43 -3.56 -38.07 -8.35
N ASN A 44 -3.53 -37.48 -7.16
CA ASN A 44 -3.70 -36.04 -7.02
C ASN A 44 -2.42 -35.33 -7.52
N TRP A 45 -2.34 -35.07 -8.82
CA TRP A 45 -1.18 -34.48 -9.51
C TRP A 45 -0.78 -33.08 -8.99
N ASN A 46 -1.64 -32.45 -8.20
CA ASN A 46 -1.43 -31.15 -7.56
C ASN A 46 -1.07 -31.27 -6.06
N VAL A 47 -0.71 -32.47 -5.56
CA VAL A 47 -0.30 -32.68 -4.17
C VAL A 47 1.17 -33.04 -4.09
N VAL A 48 1.92 -32.21 -3.38
CA VAL A 48 3.34 -32.44 -3.06
C VAL A 48 3.47 -32.99 -1.64
N ASP A 49 4.44 -33.87 -1.43
CA ASP A 49 4.81 -34.43 -0.13
C ASP A 49 6.22 -33.97 0.22
N THR A 50 6.37 -33.12 1.25
CA THR A 50 7.68 -32.61 1.70
C THR A 50 8.41 -33.57 2.63
N GLY A 51 7.81 -34.72 2.96
CA GLY A 51 8.25 -35.65 4.00
C GLY A 51 7.76 -35.30 5.40
N TYR A 52 7.46 -34.02 5.67
CA TYR A 52 6.88 -33.56 6.95
C TYR A 52 5.41 -33.13 6.85
N ALA A 53 4.95 -32.77 5.64
CA ALA A 53 3.58 -32.36 5.37
C ALA A 53 3.23 -32.64 3.89
N LYS A 54 1.92 -32.69 3.60
CA LYS A 54 1.39 -32.77 2.24
C LYS A 54 0.64 -31.49 1.92
N TYR A 55 0.92 -30.87 0.78
CA TYR A 55 0.32 -29.60 0.38
C TYR A 55 -0.45 -29.75 -0.94
N GLN A 56 -1.71 -29.30 -0.95
CA GLN A 56 -2.58 -29.20 -2.12
C GLN A 56 -2.37 -27.85 -2.80
N GLY A 57 -1.68 -27.83 -3.94
CA GLY A 57 -1.52 -26.63 -4.78
C GLY A 57 -2.71 -26.37 -5.69
N ASN A 58 -2.79 -25.14 -6.22
CA ASN A 58 -3.74 -24.73 -7.24
C ASN A 58 -3.12 -24.90 -8.64
N ARG A 59 -3.89 -25.39 -9.63
CA ARG A 59 -3.43 -25.51 -11.03
C ARG A 59 -3.86 -24.26 -11.81
N SER A 60 -3.05 -23.22 -11.73
CA SER A 60 -3.30 -21.90 -12.35
C SER A 60 -3.27 -21.92 -13.88
N PHE A 61 -2.42 -22.75 -14.47
CA PHE A 61 -2.40 -23.02 -15.93
C PHE A 61 -2.34 -24.52 -16.21
N GLU A 62 -2.61 -24.94 -17.44
CA GLU A 62 -2.56 -26.36 -17.83
C GLU A 62 -1.21 -27.01 -17.46
N ASN A 63 -0.11 -26.27 -17.61
CA ASN A 63 1.26 -26.70 -17.33
C ASN A 63 1.84 -26.23 -15.99
N THR A 64 1.05 -25.60 -15.10
CA THR A 64 1.58 -24.92 -13.90
C THR A 64 0.75 -25.25 -12.65
N VAL A 65 1.43 -25.49 -11.53
CA VAL A 65 0.84 -25.60 -10.18
C VAL A 65 1.52 -24.61 -9.23
N ALA A 66 0.72 -23.79 -8.55
CA ALA A 66 1.15 -22.87 -7.51
C ALA A 66 0.80 -23.44 -6.13
N TYR A 67 1.79 -23.54 -5.25
CA TYR A 67 1.66 -23.94 -3.85
C TYR A 67 1.94 -22.71 -2.99
N LEU A 68 0.90 -22.09 -2.48
CA LEU A 68 0.93 -20.78 -1.81
C LEU A 68 0.95 -20.93 -0.28
N GLY A 69 1.64 -20.03 0.42
CA GLY A 69 1.58 -19.93 1.89
C GLY A 69 2.30 -21.02 2.70
N ILE A 70 3.28 -21.72 2.13
CA ILE A 70 4.03 -22.78 2.82
C ILE A 70 4.97 -22.16 3.87
N PRO A 71 4.89 -22.54 5.17
CA PRO A 71 5.80 -22.02 6.19
C PRO A 71 7.21 -22.61 6.03
N TYR A 72 8.24 -21.76 6.17
CA TYR A 72 9.65 -22.17 6.08
C TYR A 72 10.45 -22.01 7.40
N ALA A 73 9.88 -21.26 8.35
CA ALA A 73 10.41 -21.01 9.68
C ALA A 73 9.28 -21.05 10.73
N GLU A 74 9.63 -21.07 12.01
CA GLU A 74 8.65 -20.91 13.09
C GLU A 74 8.09 -19.47 13.17
N PRO A 75 6.83 -19.29 13.61
CA PRO A 75 6.22 -17.97 13.76
C PRO A 75 7.05 -17.05 14.69
N PRO A 76 7.44 -15.85 14.27
CA PRO A 76 8.29 -14.92 15.03
C PRO A 76 7.53 -14.13 16.13
N VAL A 77 6.45 -14.69 16.66
CA VAL A 77 5.51 -14.05 17.61
C VAL A 77 6.04 -13.96 19.04
N GLY A 78 5.59 -12.94 19.79
CA GLY A 78 5.83 -12.79 21.23
C GLY A 78 7.33 -12.79 21.59
N ASP A 79 7.78 -13.76 22.38
CA ASP A 79 9.20 -13.90 22.75
C ASP A 79 10.16 -14.16 21.57
N ARG A 80 9.63 -14.51 20.39
CA ARG A 80 10.41 -14.60 19.14
C ARG A 80 10.51 -13.26 18.38
N ARG A 81 9.75 -12.24 18.75
CA ARG A 81 9.80 -10.90 18.12
C ARG A 81 11.20 -10.29 18.34
N PHE A 82 11.74 -9.65 17.30
CA PHE A 82 13.11 -9.12 17.25
C PHE A 82 14.20 -10.19 17.51
N ARG A 83 13.97 -11.43 17.08
CA ARG A 83 14.97 -12.51 17.07
C ARG A 83 15.19 -13.09 15.69
N ALA A 84 16.30 -13.78 15.51
CA ALA A 84 16.54 -14.64 14.35
C ALA A 84 15.40 -15.67 14.18
N PRO A 85 15.03 -16.06 12.96
CA PRO A 85 14.06 -17.14 12.74
C PRO A 85 14.57 -18.45 13.32
N LEU A 86 13.66 -19.30 13.78
CA LEU A 86 13.98 -20.71 14.06
C LEU A 86 13.63 -21.57 12.84
N PRO A 87 14.46 -22.58 12.50
CA PRO A 87 14.07 -23.60 11.54
C PRO A 87 12.74 -24.27 11.93
N LEU A 88 11.91 -24.54 10.93
CA LEU A 88 10.59 -25.12 11.07
C LEU A 88 10.61 -26.44 11.88
N ASN A 89 9.77 -26.55 12.91
CA ASN A 89 9.63 -27.77 13.71
C ASN A 89 8.79 -28.81 12.96
N ILE A 90 9.43 -29.50 12.02
CA ILE A 90 8.82 -30.53 11.19
C ILE A 90 8.12 -31.64 11.99
N GLY A 91 8.64 -32.02 13.15
CA GLY A 91 8.02 -33.05 14.01
C GLY A 91 6.73 -32.58 14.67
N ARG A 92 6.60 -31.29 14.99
CA ARG A 92 5.32 -30.71 15.42
C ARG A 92 4.31 -30.75 14.27
N ILE A 93 4.70 -30.31 13.08
CA ILE A 93 3.81 -30.24 11.90
C ILE A 93 3.37 -31.63 11.44
N GLU A 94 4.25 -32.64 11.45
CA GLU A 94 3.88 -34.02 11.13
C GLU A 94 2.80 -34.54 12.10
N ALA A 95 2.93 -34.24 13.39
CA ALA A 95 1.93 -34.59 14.40
C ALA A 95 0.61 -33.81 14.24
N GLU A 96 0.67 -32.48 14.11
CA GLU A 96 -0.48 -31.58 13.95
C GLU A 96 -1.30 -31.89 12.69
N THR A 97 -0.61 -32.15 11.57
CA THR A 97 -1.26 -32.59 10.33
C THR A 97 -1.78 -34.01 10.43
N SER A 98 -1.10 -34.90 11.16
CA SER A 98 -1.43 -36.34 11.22
C SER A 98 -1.58 -36.97 9.82
N GLY A 99 -0.74 -36.54 8.87
CA GLY A 99 -0.77 -37.01 7.48
C GLY A 99 -1.91 -36.46 6.60
N LYS A 100 -2.72 -35.52 7.10
CA LYS A 100 -3.69 -34.76 6.29
C LYS A 100 -2.99 -33.95 5.20
N ILE A 101 -3.72 -33.66 4.13
CA ILE A 101 -3.29 -32.73 3.09
C ILE A 101 -3.70 -31.31 3.52
N LEU A 102 -2.73 -30.41 3.65
CA LEU A 102 -2.92 -28.98 3.91
C LEU A 102 -3.31 -28.25 2.63
N ASN A 103 -4.13 -27.21 2.77
CA ASN A 103 -4.47 -26.33 1.65
C ASN A 103 -3.33 -25.34 1.39
N ALA A 104 -2.85 -25.27 0.14
CA ALA A 104 -1.84 -24.32 -0.34
C ALA A 104 -2.30 -23.67 -1.67
N THR A 105 -3.60 -23.36 -1.77
CA THR A 105 -4.22 -22.78 -2.98
C THR A 105 -4.42 -21.27 -2.92
N GLN A 106 -4.12 -20.63 -1.78
CA GLN A 106 -4.37 -19.21 -1.50
C GLN A 106 -3.12 -18.57 -0.89
N TYR A 107 -2.86 -17.30 -1.23
CA TYR A 107 -1.78 -16.54 -0.60
C TYR A 107 -2.02 -16.38 0.91
N PRO A 108 -0.96 -16.37 1.74
CA PRO A 108 -1.05 -16.03 3.15
C PRO A 108 -1.23 -14.51 3.33
N ASP A 109 -1.59 -14.10 4.53
CA ASP A 109 -1.49 -12.70 4.95
C ASP A 109 -0.02 -12.23 4.90
N PHE A 110 0.20 -10.97 4.52
CA PHE A 110 1.53 -10.38 4.39
C PHE A 110 2.13 -10.00 5.75
N CYS A 111 3.45 -9.77 5.79
CA CYS A 111 4.14 -9.33 7.00
C CYS A 111 3.67 -7.93 7.42
N VAL A 112 3.56 -7.70 8.74
CA VAL A 112 3.36 -6.35 9.31
C VAL A 112 4.37 -5.36 8.67
N GLN A 113 3.87 -4.24 8.18
CA GLN A 113 4.62 -3.23 7.45
C GLN A 113 4.19 -1.81 7.81
N GLY A 114 5.11 -0.86 7.62
CA GLY A 114 4.89 0.56 7.85
C GLY A 114 4.14 1.25 6.71
N SER A 115 3.62 2.43 7.02
CA SER A 115 2.87 3.30 6.11
C SER A 115 3.67 3.70 4.87
N THR A 116 2.97 3.75 3.74
CA THR A 116 3.50 4.23 2.46
C THR A 116 3.22 5.72 2.17
N GLY A 117 2.43 6.40 3.00
CA GLY A 117 2.10 7.82 2.83
C GLY A 117 0.84 8.28 3.59
N ALA A 118 0.48 9.55 3.42
CA ALA A 118 -0.69 10.14 4.07
C ALA A 118 -1.98 9.40 3.71
N GLY A 119 -2.71 8.94 4.72
CA GLY A 119 -3.94 8.15 4.59
C GLY A 119 -3.75 6.63 4.67
N ASP A 120 -2.52 6.13 4.60
CA ASP A 120 -2.19 4.71 4.82
C ASP A 120 -1.81 4.48 6.28
N ALA A 121 -2.63 3.72 7.02
CA ALA A 121 -2.36 3.36 8.41
C ALA A 121 -1.57 2.05 8.44
N GLY A 122 -0.25 2.15 8.67
CA GLY A 122 0.63 0.99 8.75
C GLY A 122 0.18 0.02 9.84
N GLY A 123 0.55 -1.26 9.66
CA GLY A 123 0.20 -2.34 10.60
C GLY A 123 -0.87 -3.33 10.12
N ALA A 124 -1.39 -3.17 8.89
CA ALA A 124 -2.03 -4.29 8.22
C ALA A 124 -1.02 -5.46 8.01
N GLY A 125 -1.50 -6.70 8.09
CA GLY A 125 -0.67 -7.91 7.99
C GLY A 125 -0.59 -8.71 9.30
N THR A 126 0.29 -9.71 9.33
CA THR A 126 0.46 -10.65 10.44
C THR A 126 1.93 -10.81 10.84
N GLU A 127 2.18 -11.21 12.08
CA GLU A 127 3.50 -11.66 12.53
C GLU A 127 3.82 -13.09 12.05
N ASP A 128 2.83 -13.97 11.86
CA ASP A 128 3.06 -15.33 11.32
C ASP A 128 3.21 -15.35 9.79
N CYS A 129 4.04 -14.44 9.27
CA CYS A 129 4.20 -14.21 7.85
C CYS A 129 5.39 -14.96 7.21
N LEU A 130 6.14 -15.79 7.96
CA LEU A 130 7.35 -16.48 7.46
C LEU A 130 7.00 -17.69 6.56
N LYS A 131 6.37 -17.36 5.43
CA LYS A 131 5.86 -18.26 4.41
C LYS A 131 6.56 -18.02 3.08
N LEU A 132 6.42 -18.97 2.16
CA LEU A 132 6.82 -18.83 0.77
C LEU A 132 5.78 -19.45 -0.16
N ASN A 133 5.78 -19.01 -1.41
CA ASN A 133 4.99 -19.60 -2.50
C ASN A 133 5.95 -20.35 -3.43
N VAL A 134 5.57 -21.53 -3.91
CA VAL A 134 6.33 -22.31 -4.90
C VAL A 134 5.49 -22.50 -6.16
N TYR A 135 6.00 -22.05 -7.30
CA TYR A 135 5.40 -22.20 -8.61
C TYR A 135 6.19 -23.25 -9.39
N ALA A 136 5.53 -24.33 -9.81
CA ALA A 136 6.17 -25.52 -10.36
C ALA A 136 5.45 -26.02 -11.64
N PRO A 137 6.16 -26.69 -12.57
CA PRO A 137 5.53 -27.34 -13.72
C PRO A 137 4.55 -28.44 -13.28
N PHE A 138 3.45 -28.59 -14.00
CA PHE A 138 2.43 -29.61 -13.71
C PHE A 138 3.02 -31.02 -13.82
N GLY A 139 2.93 -31.79 -12.73
CA GLY A 139 3.50 -33.14 -12.62
C GLY A 139 5.00 -33.19 -12.28
N ALA A 140 5.64 -32.05 -12.00
CA ALA A 140 7.01 -32.00 -11.47
C ALA A 140 7.12 -32.75 -10.12
N LYS A 141 8.23 -33.47 -9.93
CA LYS A 141 8.46 -34.32 -8.76
C LYS A 141 9.95 -34.49 -8.43
N LYS A 142 10.23 -35.04 -7.25
CA LYS A 142 11.58 -35.37 -6.81
C LYS A 142 12.35 -36.25 -7.80
N GLY A 143 13.45 -35.71 -8.31
CA GLY A 143 14.32 -36.33 -9.30
C GLY A 143 14.30 -35.65 -10.68
N ASP A 144 13.37 -34.73 -10.95
CA ASP A 144 13.33 -33.98 -12.22
C ASP A 144 14.44 -32.90 -12.31
N ASN A 145 14.84 -32.34 -11.16
CA ASN A 145 15.99 -31.43 -10.98
C ASN A 145 15.92 -30.14 -11.83
N PHE A 146 14.78 -29.46 -11.79
CA PHE A 146 14.58 -28.15 -12.40
C PHE A 146 15.39 -27.05 -11.67
N PRO A 147 16.11 -26.17 -12.38
CA PRO A 147 16.73 -24.98 -11.79
C PRO A 147 15.70 -24.09 -11.06
N VAL A 148 16.12 -23.43 -9.99
CA VAL A 148 15.23 -22.74 -9.04
C VAL A 148 15.52 -21.24 -9.03
N LEU A 149 14.53 -20.42 -9.33
CA LEU A 149 14.56 -18.98 -9.07
C LEU A 149 13.99 -18.69 -7.68
N VAL A 150 14.63 -17.83 -6.90
CA VAL A 150 14.15 -17.39 -5.58
C VAL A 150 14.03 -15.87 -5.57
N TYR A 151 12.83 -15.36 -5.37
CA TYR A 151 12.53 -13.93 -5.46
C TYR A 151 12.28 -13.30 -4.09
N PHE A 152 13.07 -12.26 -3.79
CA PHE A 152 12.87 -11.33 -2.68
C PHE A 152 12.25 -10.04 -3.21
N HIS A 153 11.16 -9.59 -2.60
CA HIS A 153 10.41 -8.43 -3.08
C HIS A 153 11.06 -7.08 -2.72
N GLY A 154 10.64 -6.02 -3.42
CA GLY A 154 10.98 -4.63 -3.09
C GLY A 154 10.11 -4.05 -1.98
N GLY A 155 10.22 -2.72 -1.77
CA GLY A 155 9.45 -1.97 -0.77
C GLY A 155 10.28 -1.32 0.35
N GLY A 156 11.51 -0.89 0.05
CA GLY A 156 12.34 -0.10 0.98
C GLY A 156 12.78 -0.80 2.27
N TYR A 157 12.57 -2.11 2.41
CA TYR A 157 12.61 -2.90 3.65
C TYR A 157 11.45 -2.62 4.63
N VAL A 158 10.58 -1.65 4.33
CA VAL A 158 9.46 -1.17 5.18
C VAL A 158 8.14 -1.86 4.82
N TYR A 159 7.89 -2.10 3.53
CA TYR A 159 6.63 -2.65 3.00
C TYR A 159 6.85 -3.70 1.90
N GLY A 160 5.76 -4.31 1.42
CA GLY A 160 5.74 -5.18 0.24
C GLY A 160 5.04 -6.51 0.45
N ASN A 161 4.66 -7.15 -0.66
CA ASN A 161 3.93 -8.42 -0.67
C ASN A 161 4.28 -9.26 -1.93
N PRO A 162 4.78 -10.51 -1.78
CA PRO A 162 4.98 -11.47 -2.87
C PRO A 162 3.74 -11.78 -3.73
N ALA A 163 2.51 -11.63 -3.23
CA ALA A 163 1.29 -11.84 -4.02
C ALA A 163 1.14 -10.84 -5.18
N ASN A 164 1.83 -9.69 -5.12
CA ASN A 164 1.88 -8.69 -6.19
C ASN A 164 2.64 -9.21 -7.43
N TRP A 165 3.41 -10.29 -7.28
CA TRP A 165 4.35 -10.81 -8.28
C TRP A 165 4.09 -12.31 -8.57
N PRO A 166 2.93 -12.66 -9.16
CA PRO A 166 2.56 -14.06 -9.44
C PRO A 166 3.43 -14.65 -10.56
N PHE A 167 4.22 -15.68 -10.23
CA PHE A 167 5.16 -16.30 -11.17
C PHE A 167 4.57 -17.47 -11.98
N ASP A 168 3.29 -17.82 -11.78
CA ASP A 168 2.64 -18.87 -12.56
C ASP A 168 2.61 -18.54 -14.07
N GLY A 169 2.47 -17.28 -14.47
CA GLY A 169 2.63 -16.86 -15.86
C GLY A 169 4.03 -17.13 -16.43
N TRP A 170 5.08 -16.98 -15.60
CA TRP A 170 6.46 -17.27 -15.97
C TRP A 170 6.70 -18.77 -16.15
N ILE A 171 6.16 -19.62 -15.26
CA ILE A 171 6.19 -21.09 -15.44
C ILE A 171 5.42 -21.47 -16.71
N ASN A 172 4.24 -20.89 -16.94
CA ASN A 172 3.44 -21.17 -18.11
C ASN A 172 4.17 -20.87 -19.42
N GLN A 173 4.90 -19.75 -19.48
CA GLN A 173 5.76 -19.41 -20.62
C GLN A 173 6.99 -20.32 -20.75
N SER A 174 7.56 -20.80 -19.64
CA SER A 174 8.84 -21.52 -19.64
C SER A 174 8.92 -22.60 -18.54
N PRO A 175 8.24 -23.75 -18.72
CA PRO A 175 7.99 -24.75 -17.67
C PRO A 175 9.20 -25.68 -17.39
N ASN A 176 10.41 -25.12 -17.36
CA ASN A 176 11.66 -25.84 -17.08
C ASN A 176 12.44 -25.20 -15.92
N VAL A 177 11.72 -24.58 -14.98
CA VAL A 177 12.22 -23.99 -13.72
C VAL A 177 11.21 -24.23 -12.60
N ILE A 178 11.65 -24.11 -11.35
CA ILE A 178 10.80 -23.78 -10.21
C ILE A 178 11.00 -22.28 -9.92
N VAL A 179 9.95 -21.58 -9.50
CA VAL A 179 10.10 -20.25 -8.89
C VAL A 179 9.58 -20.28 -7.45
N VAL A 180 10.29 -19.61 -6.54
CA VAL A 180 9.92 -19.45 -5.13
C VAL A 180 9.86 -17.97 -4.81
N SER A 181 8.76 -17.47 -4.23
CA SER A 181 8.65 -16.08 -3.76
C SER A 181 8.51 -16.04 -2.24
N VAL A 182 9.36 -15.27 -1.56
CA VAL A 182 9.54 -15.34 -0.10
C VAL A 182 8.94 -14.11 0.59
N TYR A 183 8.13 -14.33 1.63
CA TYR A 183 7.75 -13.31 2.61
C TYR A 183 8.81 -13.28 3.71
N TYR A 184 9.28 -12.10 4.13
CA TYR A 184 10.28 -11.92 5.20
C TYR A 184 9.90 -10.70 6.04
N ARG A 185 10.30 -10.64 7.33
CA ARG A 185 9.90 -9.52 8.20
C ARG A 185 10.44 -8.17 7.70
N LEU A 186 9.59 -7.16 7.83
CA LEU A 186 9.80 -5.80 7.36
C LEU A 186 9.89 -4.83 8.54
N ASP A 187 10.35 -3.63 8.25
CA ASP A 187 10.35 -2.48 9.17
C ASP A 187 10.97 -2.84 10.54
N SER A 188 10.48 -2.29 11.64
CA SER A 188 10.94 -2.60 12.99
C SER A 188 10.87 -4.09 13.36
N PHE A 189 9.93 -4.86 12.80
CA PHE A 189 9.81 -6.30 13.07
C PHE A 189 10.97 -7.09 12.45
N GLY A 190 11.53 -6.61 11.33
CA GLY A 190 12.67 -7.18 10.64
C GLY A 190 14.02 -6.57 11.02
N PHE A 191 14.07 -5.26 11.25
CA PHE A 191 15.31 -4.45 11.20
C PHE A 191 15.50 -3.49 12.40
N LEU A 192 14.74 -3.65 13.50
CA LEU A 192 15.07 -2.97 14.76
C LEU A 192 16.50 -3.32 15.21
N ALA A 193 17.30 -2.29 15.52
CA ALA A 193 18.71 -2.43 15.89
C ALA A 193 19.11 -1.45 16.98
N VAL A 194 19.93 -1.92 17.92
CA VAL A 194 20.50 -1.17 19.05
C VAL A 194 21.73 -1.96 19.57
N PRO A 195 22.80 -1.35 20.13
CA PRO A 195 24.05 -2.06 20.39
C PRO A 195 23.90 -3.30 21.28
N GLU A 196 22.99 -3.29 22.25
CA GLU A 196 22.73 -4.41 23.15
C GLU A 196 22.19 -5.68 22.47
N PHE A 197 21.79 -5.63 21.19
CA PHE A 197 21.51 -6.85 20.38
C PHE A 197 22.79 -7.61 19.98
N GLU A 198 23.98 -7.13 20.38
CA GLU A 198 25.17 -7.98 20.43
C GLU A 198 24.97 -9.21 21.32
N ASP A 199 24.18 -9.07 22.41
CA ASP A 199 23.76 -10.16 23.29
C ASP A 199 22.47 -10.83 22.77
N PRO A 200 22.54 -12.07 22.24
CA PRO A 200 21.39 -12.77 21.68
C PRO A 200 20.30 -13.11 22.72
N ARG A 201 20.55 -12.89 24.03
CA ARG A 201 19.50 -12.97 25.05
C ARG A 201 18.50 -11.82 24.91
N ILE A 202 18.97 -10.64 24.47
CA ILE A 202 18.15 -9.43 24.30
C ILE A 202 17.43 -9.48 22.94
N GLY A 203 18.16 -9.50 21.84
CA GLY A 203 17.62 -9.52 20.47
C GLY A 203 18.66 -9.96 19.45
N ASP A 204 18.30 -9.97 18.18
CA ASP A 204 19.22 -10.28 17.07
C ASP A 204 19.13 -9.17 16.01
N PHE A 205 20.25 -8.82 15.37
CA PHE A 205 20.26 -7.87 14.24
C PHE A 205 19.71 -8.48 12.95
N ASN A 206 19.31 -7.62 11.99
CA ASN A 206 19.05 -8.00 10.59
C ASN A 206 18.06 -9.17 10.44
N THR A 207 17.05 -9.28 11.31
CA THR A 207 16.20 -10.47 11.38
C THR A 207 15.38 -10.73 10.11
N GLY A 208 14.94 -9.68 9.41
CA GLY A 208 14.29 -9.79 8.09
C GLY A 208 15.24 -10.30 6.98
N PHE A 209 16.54 -10.08 7.11
CA PHE A 209 17.54 -10.69 6.22
C PHE A 209 17.88 -12.13 6.65
N GLN A 210 17.92 -12.42 7.96
CA GLN A 210 18.06 -13.78 8.46
C GLN A 210 16.85 -14.66 8.09
N ASP A 211 15.65 -14.10 7.99
CA ASP A 211 14.45 -14.74 7.45
C ASP A 211 14.68 -15.22 6.01
N GLN A 212 15.28 -14.38 5.16
CA GLN A 212 15.64 -14.76 3.79
C GLN A 212 16.68 -15.89 3.77
N ILE A 213 17.73 -15.83 4.62
CA ILE A 213 18.70 -16.92 4.79
C ILE A 213 17.99 -18.23 5.21
N GLN A 214 17.04 -18.16 6.14
CA GLN A 214 16.30 -19.33 6.59
C GLN A 214 15.35 -19.88 5.51
N SER A 215 14.80 -19.02 4.65
CA SER A 215 14.05 -19.47 3.47
C SER A 215 14.96 -20.23 2.49
N LEU A 216 16.20 -19.76 2.24
CA LEU A 216 17.18 -20.46 1.42
C LEU A 216 17.58 -21.82 2.01
N ARG A 217 17.77 -21.94 3.33
CA ARG A 217 18.00 -23.23 4.00
C ARG A 217 16.83 -24.21 3.84
N TRP A 218 15.59 -23.70 3.90
CA TRP A 218 14.40 -24.52 3.63
C TRP A 218 14.38 -24.98 2.17
N ILE A 219 14.69 -24.09 1.22
CA ILE A 219 14.75 -24.40 -0.23
C ILE A 219 15.80 -25.49 -0.48
N GLN A 220 17.03 -25.32 0.02
CA GLN A 220 18.11 -26.32 -0.04
C GLN A 220 17.67 -27.71 0.45
N THR A 221 16.78 -27.78 1.44
CA THR A 221 16.32 -29.03 2.06
C THR A 221 15.09 -29.64 1.36
N TYR A 222 14.08 -28.83 1.02
CA TYR A 222 12.74 -29.29 0.66
C TYR A 222 12.30 -28.99 -0.78
N ILE A 223 12.99 -28.11 -1.52
CA ILE A 223 12.68 -27.87 -2.94
C ILE A 223 12.81 -29.11 -3.84
N PRO A 224 13.63 -30.16 -3.53
CA PRO A 224 13.59 -31.40 -4.27
C PRO A 224 12.21 -32.06 -4.31
N SER A 225 11.35 -31.87 -3.30
CA SER A 225 10.00 -32.46 -3.30
C SER A 225 9.11 -31.90 -4.41
N PHE A 226 9.32 -30.62 -4.76
CA PHE A 226 8.65 -29.90 -5.85
C PHE A 226 9.35 -30.14 -7.21
N GLY A 227 10.40 -30.95 -7.25
CA GLY A 227 11.22 -31.22 -8.43
C GLY A 227 12.37 -30.23 -8.66
N GLY A 228 12.62 -29.29 -7.75
CA GLY A 228 13.72 -28.33 -7.85
C GLY A 228 15.10 -28.94 -7.56
N ASP A 229 16.13 -28.39 -8.20
CA ASP A 229 17.54 -28.71 -7.96
C ASP A 229 18.17 -27.70 -6.98
N PRO A 230 18.47 -28.12 -5.73
CA PRO A 230 19.05 -27.22 -4.73
C PRO A 230 20.48 -26.77 -5.08
N SER A 231 21.18 -27.47 -5.98
CA SER A 231 22.49 -27.03 -6.48
C SER A 231 22.42 -25.94 -7.57
N LYS A 232 21.21 -25.58 -8.02
CA LYS A 232 20.95 -24.58 -9.08
C LYS A 232 19.92 -23.53 -8.62
N VAL A 233 20.20 -22.90 -7.49
CA VAL A 233 19.37 -21.85 -6.89
C VAL A 233 19.89 -20.48 -7.32
N THR A 234 19.13 -19.74 -8.14
CA THR A 234 19.40 -18.35 -8.52
C THR A 234 18.55 -17.42 -7.67
N ILE A 235 19.17 -16.50 -6.93
CA ILE A 235 18.47 -15.45 -6.18
C ILE A 235 18.19 -14.24 -7.08
N ASN A 236 17.00 -13.64 -6.95
CA ASN A 236 16.55 -12.44 -7.64
C ASN A 236 15.85 -11.49 -6.67
N GLY A 237 15.91 -10.19 -6.94
CA GLY A 237 15.09 -9.22 -6.26
C GLY A 237 15.14 -7.85 -6.90
N GLN A 238 14.11 -7.05 -6.64
CA GLN A 238 13.97 -5.69 -7.13
C GLN A 238 13.97 -4.68 -5.97
N SER A 239 14.56 -3.49 -6.14
CA SER A 239 14.60 -2.44 -5.10
C SER A 239 15.34 -2.92 -3.83
N ALA A 240 14.71 -2.87 -2.66
CA ALA A 240 15.18 -3.48 -1.42
C ALA A 240 15.40 -5.01 -1.53
N GLY A 241 14.70 -5.70 -2.43
CA GLY A 241 14.97 -7.09 -2.80
C GLY A 241 16.26 -7.22 -3.62
N GLY A 242 16.56 -6.24 -4.49
CA GLY A 242 17.83 -6.17 -5.22
C GLY A 242 19.01 -5.85 -4.29
N GLY A 243 18.79 -4.96 -3.33
CA GLY A 243 19.72 -4.72 -2.21
C GLY A 243 19.89 -5.97 -1.35
N SER A 244 18.81 -6.72 -1.09
CA SER A 244 18.87 -8.01 -0.40
C SER A 244 19.72 -9.04 -1.18
N VAL A 245 19.61 -9.11 -2.51
CA VAL A 245 20.50 -9.96 -3.34
C VAL A 245 21.95 -9.50 -3.23
N GLU A 246 22.25 -8.19 -3.31
CA GLU A 246 23.61 -7.70 -3.07
C GLU A 246 24.13 -8.12 -1.68
N LEU A 247 23.33 -7.96 -0.63
CA LEU A 247 23.68 -8.38 0.72
C LEU A 247 23.91 -9.89 0.80
N HIS A 248 23.12 -10.73 0.12
CA HIS A 248 23.40 -12.18 0.04
C HIS A 248 24.71 -12.49 -0.68
N LEU A 249 25.12 -11.68 -1.66
CA LEU A 249 26.40 -11.86 -2.37
C LEU A 249 27.61 -11.51 -1.50
N ILE A 250 27.50 -10.56 -0.55
CA ILE A 250 28.61 -10.18 0.35
C ILE A 250 28.52 -10.79 1.76
N ALA A 251 27.41 -11.42 2.13
CA ALA A 251 27.17 -11.90 3.49
C ALA A 251 28.01 -13.13 3.88
N ASN A 252 28.41 -13.16 5.15
CA ASN A 252 29.07 -14.29 5.78
C ASN A 252 28.07 -15.43 6.08
N HIS A 253 27.76 -16.23 5.04
CA HIS A 253 26.96 -17.46 5.15
C HIS A 253 27.68 -18.62 5.86
N LYS A 254 28.81 -18.38 6.55
CA LYS A 254 29.57 -19.38 7.34
C LYS A 254 29.99 -20.64 6.58
N GLY A 255 30.11 -20.53 5.25
CA GLY A 255 30.43 -21.64 4.34
C GLY A 255 29.21 -22.40 3.78
N GLU A 256 27.99 -21.95 4.04
CA GLU A 256 26.78 -22.52 3.43
C GLU A 256 26.64 -22.08 1.96
N HIS A 257 26.62 -23.04 1.03
CA HIS A 257 26.39 -22.79 -0.40
C HIS A 257 24.89 -22.71 -0.70
N LEU A 258 24.27 -21.58 -0.38
CA LEU A 258 22.81 -21.39 -0.45
C LEU A 258 22.28 -21.09 -1.86
N PHE A 259 23.12 -20.56 -2.75
CA PHE A 259 22.76 -20.17 -4.13
C PHE A 259 23.95 -20.33 -5.10
N SER A 260 23.66 -20.30 -6.40
CA SER A 260 24.59 -20.54 -7.52
C SER A 260 24.53 -19.46 -8.62
N GLY A 261 23.77 -18.37 -8.42
CA GLY A 261 23.64 -17.25 -9.35
C GLY A 261 22.82 -16.11 -8.75
N GLY A 262 23.00 -14.89 -9.26
CA GLY A 262 22.28 -13.69 -8.79
C GLY A 262 21.67 -12.86 -9.91
N ILE A 263 20.50 -12.26 -9.65
CA ILE A 263 19.86 -11.24 -10.48
C ILE A 263 19.56 -10.04 -9.56
N VAL A 264 20.12 -8.88 -9.90
CA VAL A 264 20.01 -7.65 -9.10
C VAL A 264 19.30 -6.58 -9.93
N GLN A 265 18.02 -6.37 -9.66
CA GLN A 265 17.20 -5.37 -10.34
C GLN A 265 17.12 -4.09 -9.47
N SER A 266 17.74 -2.99 -9.93
CA SER A 266 17.69 -1.68 -9.26
C SER A 266 18.04 -1.75 -7.76
N ALA A 267 19.27 -2.18 -7.42
CA ALA A 267 19.66 -2.38 -6.02
C ALA A 267 19.54 -1.09 -5.20
N TYR A 268 18.71 -1.12 -4.15
CA TYR A 268 18.46 0.00 -3.26
C TYR A 268 19.64 0.17 -2.26
N ARG A 269 20.63 0.99 -2.65
CA ARG A 269 21.86 1.28 -1.87
C ARG A 269 21.65 2.45 -0.90
N VAL A 270 20.87 2.24 0.14
CA VAL A 270 20.83 3.14 1.33
C VAL A 270 22.03 2.89 2.26
N PRO A 271 22.32 3.77 3.24
CA PRO A 271 23.34 3.50 4.26
C PRO A 271 23.15 2.14 4.93
N THR A 272 24.25 1.57 5.40
CA THR A 272 24.25 0.37 6.26
C THR A 272 24.74 0.77 7.65
N PRO A 273 23.93 1.51 8.44
CA PRO A 273 24.40 2.15 9.66
C PRO A 273 24.83 1.14 10.71
N THR A 274 25.72 1.57 11.60
CA THR A 274 26.09 0.80 12.79
C THR A 274 24.93 0.71 13.78
N PRO A 275 24.88 -0.34 14.64
CA PRO A 275 23.93 -0.41 15.74
C PRO A 275 23.93 0.81 16.66
N ALA A 276 25.05 1.51 16.80
CA ALA A 276 25.16 2.73 17.61
C ALA A 276 24.42 3.92 16.96
N GLN A 277 24.49 4.08 15.64
CA GLN A 277 23.76 5.11 14.91
C GLN A 277 22.24 4.91 15.00
N GLN A 278 21.78 3.67 15.09
CA GLN A 278 20.36 3.32 15.25
C GLN A 278 19.83 3.44 16.71
N GLN A 279 20.68 3.76 17.69
CA GLN A 279 20.25 3.84 19.09
C GLN A 279 19.16 4.91 19.34
N SER A 280 19.21 6.04 18.62
CA SER A 280 18.18 7.09 18.69
C SER A 280 16.84 6.62 18.12
N LEU A 281 16.85 5.86 17.01
CA LEU A 281 15.65 5.28 16.41
C LEU A 281 15.01 4.24 17.34
N PHE A 282 15.83 3.34 17.92
CA PHE A 282 15.37 2.39 18.92
C PHE A 282 14.71 3.10 20.12
N ALA A 283 15.34 4.15 20.65
CA ALA A 283 14.82 4.89 21.80
C ALA A 283 13.49 5.61 21.46
N PHE A 284 13.40 6.25 20.30
CA PHE A 284 12.18 6.87 19.79
C PHE A 284 11.05 5.84 19.66
N TYR A 285 11.33 4.71 18.99
CA TYR A 285 10.38 3.62 18.76
C TYR A 285 9.88 3.01 20.07
N ALA A 286 10.78 2.72 21.02
CA ALA A 286 10.42 2.21 22.34
C ALA A 286 9.52 3.17 23.13
N ILE A 287 9.74 4.48 23.02
CA ILE A 287 8.90 5.49 23.67
C ILE A 287 7.51 5.54 23.00
N HIS A 288 7.44 5.61 21.66
CA HIS A 288 6.17 5.73 20.93
C HIS A 288 5.33 4.44 20.97
N ALA A 289 5.96 3.27 21.12
CA ALA A 289 5.28 2.00 21.40
C ALA A 289 4.71 1.90 22.84
N GLY A 290 4.92 2.91 23.69
CA GLY A 290 4.45 2.95 25.08
C GLY A 290 5.37 2.27 26.09
N CYS A 291 6.57 1.84 25.69
CA CYS A 291 7.55 1.16 26.56
C CYS A 291 8.46 2.12 27.35
N GLY A 292 8.35 3.43 27.11
CA GLY A 292 8.99 4.48 27.90
C GLY A 292 10.52 4.44 27.89
N ILE A 293 11.13 4.97 28.96
CA ILE A 293 12.58 5.06 29.14
C ILE A 293 13.03 4.02 30.17
N GLY A 294 14.03 3.22 29.83
CA GLY A 294 14.59 2.19 30.70
C GLY A 294 15.91 1.63 30.15
N SER A 295 16.31 0.44 30.60
CA SER A 295 17.35 -0.32 29.92
C SER A 295 16.77 -1.03 28.70
N VAL A 296 17.59 -1.22 27.65
CA VAL A 296 17.16 -1.89 26.41
C VAL A 296 16.53 -3.26 26.68
N ALA A 297 17.05 -4.05 27.62
CA ALA A 297 16.46 -5.34 27.99
C ALA A 297 15.02 -5.23 28.52
N ILE A 298 14.68 -4.17 29.27
CA ILE A 298 13.32 -3.92 29.76
C ILE A 298 12.43 -3.39 28.62
N GLN A 299 12.95 -2.45 27.81
CA GLN A 299 12.21 -1.92 26.66
C GLN A 299 11.89 -3.01 25.63
N VAL A 300 12.82 -3.91 25.32
CA VAL A 300 12.59 -5.05 24.42
C VAL A 300 11.59 -6.06 25.00
N ALA A 301 11.63 -6.31 26.31
CA ALA A 301 10.63 -7.17 26.96
C ALA A 301 9.21 -6.56 26.86
N CYS A 302 9.08 -5.24 27.01
CA CYS A 302 7.83 -4.54 26.74
C CYS A 302 7.43 -4.58 25.25
N LEU A 303 8.37 -4.31 24.33
CA LEU A 303 8.13 -4.33 22.88
C LEU A 303 7.70 -5.71 22.37
N ARG A 304 8.05 -6.80 23.06
CA ARG A 304 7.56 -8.17 22.79
C ARG A 304 6.12 -8.41 23.25
N ASN A 305 5.65 -7.64 24.23
CA ASN A 305 4.30 -7.72 24.80
C ASN A 305 3.35 -6.62 24.26
N ALA A 306 3.87 -5.60 23.58
CA ALA A 306 3.08 -4.58 22.91
C ALA A 306 2.22 -5.16 21.76
N SER A 307 1.07 -4.54 21.48
CA SER A 307 0.22 -4.94 20.36
C SER A 307 0.83 -4.52 19.01
N ILE A 308 0.49 -5.25 17.94
CA ILE A 308 0.95 -4.96 16.58
C ILE A 308 0.62 -3.51 16.19
N SER A 309 -0.59 -3.04 16.49
CA SER A 309 -1.02 -1.67 16.19
C SER A 309 -0.36 -0.59 17.06
N ALA A 310 0.22 -0.92 18.22
CA ALA A 310 1.08 0.00 18.97
C ALA A 310 2.49 0.10 18.35
N LEU A 311 3.04 -1.04 17.88
CA LEU A 311 4.33 -1.09 17.19
C LEU A 311 4.27 -0.40 15.81
N ALA A 312 3.21 -0.66 15.04
CA ALA A 312 3.00 -0.09 13.72
C ALA A 312 2.93 1.45 13.74
N ARG A 313 2.14 2.03 14.67
CA ARG A 313 2.15 3.50 14.85
C ARG A 313 3.49 4.06 15.30
N ALA A 314 4.30 3.28 16.03
CA ALA A 314 5.61 3.71 16.51
C ALA A 314 6.69 3.69 15.41
N GLN A 315 6.60 2.80 14.43
CA GLN A 315 7.46 2.81 13.23
C GLN A 315 7.00 3.86 12.21
N ASP A 316 5.68 4.01 11.99
CA ASP A 316 5.12 5.05 11.12
C ASP A 316 5.53 6.46 11.58
N ALA A 317 5.40 6.74 12.88
CA ALA A 317 5.85 7.99 13.49
C ALA A 317 7.37 8.20 13.41
N ALA A 318 8.16 7.14 13.23
CA ALA A 318 9.61 7.23 13.12
C ALA A 318 10.04 7.77 11.76
N ALA A 319 9.34 7.44 10.68
CA ALA A 319 9.64 7.96 9.34
C ALA A 319 9.64 9.50 9.31
N THR A 320 8.70 10.14 10.02
CA THR A 320 8.57 11.61 10.12
C THR A 320 9.28 12.22 11.34
N SER A 321 10.08 11.45 12.08
CA SER A 321 10.67 11.87 13.38
C SER A 321 11.72 12.98 13.31
N GLY A 322 12.27 13.27 12.12
CA GLY A 322 13.42 14.17 11.94
C GLY A 322 14.75 13.63 12.49
N LEU A 323 14.82 12.35 12.87
CA LEU A 323 16.06 11.71 13.29
C LEU A 323 17.02 11.52 12.12
N THR A 324 18.33 11.66 12.39
CA THR A 324 19.42 11.48 11.42
C THR A 324 19.46 10.09 10.79
N TYR A 325 19.07 9.07 11.55
CA TYR A 325 18.80 7.72 11.06
C TYR A 325 17.39 7.36 11.54
N ASN A 326 16.40 7.50 10.66
CA ASN A 326 14.97 7.42 10.97
C ASN A 326 14.29 6.14 10.42
N ALA A 327 15.00 5.33 9.63
CA ALA A 327 14.44 4.20 8.89
C ALA A 327 14.98 2.84 9.35
N PHE A 328 14.12 1.82 9.31
CA PHE A 328 14.42 0.44 9.69
C PHE A 328 14.83 -0.40 8.46
N HIS A 329 16.14 -0.61 8.30
CA HIS A 329 16.74 -1.35 7.20
C HIS A 329 18.05 -2.02 7.66
N PRO A 330 18.72 -2.85 6.83
CA PRO A 330 19.92 -3.59 7.25
C PRO A 330 21.02 -2.72 7.87
N VAL A 331 21.63 -3.25 8.94
CA VAL A 331 22.69 -2.63 9.74
C VAL A 331 24.01 -3.39 9.66
N LEU A 332 25.13 -2.70 9.93
CA LEU A 332 26.46 -3.29 9.97
C LEU A 332 26.65 -4.11 11.26
N ASP A 333 26.22 -5.37 11.26
CA ASP A 333 26.16 -6.24 12.45
C ASP A 333 27.49 -6.92 12.82
N GLY A 334 28.52 -6.82 11.98
CA GLY A 334 29.85 -7.39 12.19
C GLY A 334 29.92 -8.91 12.19
N LYS A 335 28.81 -9.60 11.88
CA LYS A 335 28.63 -11.07 12.02
C LYS A 335 28.22 -11.71 10.70
N ILE A 336 27.21 -11.14 10.06
CA ILE A 336 26.66 -11.52 8.75
C ILE A 336 27.07 -10.46 7.71
N ILE A 337 26.90 -9.18 8.04
CA ILE A 337 27.39 -8.05 7.26
C ILE A 337 28.62 -7.51 7.98
N THR A 338 29.82 -7.83 7.47
CA THR A 338 31.10 -7.69 8.19
C THR A 338 31.84 -6.37 7.92
N ASP A 339 31.52 -5.70 6.82
CA ASP A 339 32.01 -4.38 6.39
C ASP A 339 30.95 -3.79 5.43
N TYR A 340 31.06 -2.52 5.05
CA TYR A 340 30.15 -1.89 4.09
C TYR A 340 30.14 -2.63 2.75
N PRO A 341 28.98 -2.82 2.08
CA PRO A 341 28.90 -3.59 0.82
C PRO A 341 29.88 -3.11 -0.26
N SER A 342 30.04 -1.78 -0.41
CA SER A 342 31.01 -1.19 -1.33
C SER A 342 32.46 -1.63 -1.04
N ASN A 343 32.86 -1.73 0.24
CA ASN A 343 34.20 -2.16 0.63
C ASN A 343 34.43 -3.64 0.30
N LEU A 344 33.46 -4.51 0.60
CA LEU A 344 33.54 -5.94 0.33
C LEU A 344 33.62 -6.21 -1.18
N VAL A 345 32.81 -5.51 -1.98
CA VAL A 345 32.85 -5.58 -3.46
C VAL A 345 34.22 -5.13 -4.00
N ILE A 346 34.77 -4.01 -3.51
CA ILE A 346 36.09 -3.49 -3.92
C ILE A 346 37.23 -4.46 -3.53
N LYS A 347 37.12 -5.16 -2.40
CA LYS A 347 38.11 -6.15 -1.94
C LYS A 347 38.05 -7.48 -2.70
N GLY A 348 36.98 -7.75 -3.46
CA GLY A 348 36.72 -9.07 -4.04
C GLY A 348 36.05 -10.06 -3.07
N GLU A 349 35.59 -9.59 -1.91
CA GLU A 349 34.98 -10.39 -0.85
C GLU A 349 33.47 -10.60 -1.13
N PHE A 350 33.18 -11.34 -2.20
CA PHE A 350 31.82 -11.67 -2.63
C PHE A 350 31.69 -13.09 -3.21
N ALA A 351 30.45 -13.59 -3.24
CA ALA A 351 30.09 -14.89 -3.77
C ALA A 351 30.35 -15.00 -5.28
N GLN A 352 31.25 -15.91 -5.67
CA GLN A 352 31.73 -16.09 -7.04
C GLN A 352 30.75 -16.88 -7.91
N VAL A 353 29.59 -16.28 -8.16
CA VAL A 353 28.49 -16.83 -8.96
C VAL A 353 28.18 -15.93 -10.16
N PRO A 354 27.62 -16.43 -11.28
CA PRO A 354 27.18 -15.58 -12.38
C PRO A 354 26.18 -14.52 -11.92
N LEU A 355 26.21 -13.33 -12.54
CA LEU A 355 25.38 -12.18 -12.16
C LEU A 355 24.68 -11.52 -13.37
N ILE A 356 23.39 -11.23 -13.21
CA ILE A 356 22.71 -10.14 -13.94
C ILE A 356 22.57 -8.94 -13.00
N VAL A 357 22.88 -7.72 -13.47
CA VAL A 357 22.61 -6.49 -12.73
C VAL A 357 22.15 -5.36 -13.65
N GLY A 358 21.18 -4.55 -13.22
CA GLY A 358 20.74 -3.39 -13.98
C GLY A 358 19.83 -2.46 -13.20
N ALA A 359 19.35 -1.42 -13.90
CA ALA A 359 18.47 -0.40 -13.36
C ALA A 359 17.63 0.23 -14.49
N THR A 360 16.62 1.02 -14.13
CA THR A 360 15.79 1.76 -15.08
C THR A 360 16.48 3.05 -15.57
N SER A 361 15.91 3.73 -16.57
CA SER A 361 16.53 4.94 -17.15
C SER A 361 16.20 6.24 -16.41
N ASN A 362 15.17 6.26 -15.56
CA ASN A 362 14.72 7.42 -14.79
C ASN A 362 14.56 7.05 -13.30
N GLU A 363 15.50 6.28 -12.75
CA GLU A 363 15.52 5.93 -11.34
C GLU A 363 15.49 7.19 -10.46
N THR A 364 14.64 7.18 -9.44
CA THR A 364 14.85 7.84 -8.14
C THR A 364 13.80 7.29 -7.17
N VAL A 365 14.10 7.38 -5.88
CA VAL A 365 13.24 6.98 -4.76
C VAL A 365 13.23 8.02 -3.64
N LEU A 366 13.83 9.19 -3.86
CA LEU A 366 13.79 10.33 -2.95
C LEU A 366 12.82 11.39 -3.48
N GLY A 367 12.19 12.14 -2.57
CA GLY A 367 11.38 13.32 -2.88
C GLY A 367 12.16 14.62 -2.69
N GLY A 368 11.70 15.70 -3.33
CA GLY A 368 12.25 17.04 -3.16
C GLY A 368 12.68 17.72 -4.46
N ASN A 369 13.36 18.86 -4.33
CA ASN A 369 13.86 19.68 -5.44
C ASN A 369 15.36 20.05 -5.31
N ASN A 370 15.97 19.76 -4.16
CA ASN A 370 17.37 20.03 -3.86
C ASN A 370 18.10 18.71 -3.58
N PHE A 371 18.96 18.29 -4.51
CA PHE A 371 19.56 16.95 -4.46
C PHE A 371 20.68 16.83 -3.45
N THR A 372 21.40 17.90 -3.12
CA THR A 372 22.44 17.86 -2.08
C THR A 372 21.81 17.71 -0.69
N GLN A 373 20.67 18.35 -0.44
CA GLN A 373 19.88 18.14 0.76
C GLN A 373 19.37 16.69 0.83
N ALA A 374 18.69 16.20 -0.21
CA ALA A 374 18.15 14.84 -0.21
C ALA A 374 19.26 13.76 -0.09
N LEU A 375 20.44 13.98 -0.67
CA LEU A 375 21.61 13.11 -0.46
C LEU A 375 22.19 13.23 0.95
N GLN A 376 22.22 14.42 1.57
CA GLN A 376 22.68 14.61 2.95
C GLN A 376 21.71 13.97 3.96
N GLU A 377 20.41 14.03 3.71
CA GLU A 377 19.36 13.37 4.49
C GLU A 377 19.45 11.84 4.33
N ALA A 378 19.66 11.35 3.10
CA ALA A 378 19.83 9.92 2.83
C ALA A 378 21.19 9.36 3.25
N PHE A 379 22.25 10.17 3.32
CA PHE A 379 23.61 9.79 3.71
C PHE A 379 24.21 10.82 4.69
N PRO A 380 23.87 10.74 5.99
CA PRO A 380 24.22 11.78 6.98
C PRO A 380 25.71 12.06 7.20
N GLU A 381 26.60 11.16 6.78
CA GLU A 381 28.05 11.31 6.93
C GLU A 381 28.72 12.08 5.77
N LEU A 382 27.96 12.46 4.72
CA LEU A 382 28.46 13.37 3.69
C LEU A 382 28.89 14.71 4.32
N THR A 383 30.01 15.25 3.89
CA THR A 383 30.49 16.57 4.28
C THR A 383 30.13 17.62 3.23
N SER A 384 30.28 18.90 3.57
CA SER A 384 30.13 19.98 2.60
C SER A 384 31.09 19.86 1.40
N VAL A 385 32.25 19.21 1.58
CA VAL A 385 33.22 18.98 0.50
C VAL A 385 32.69 17.93 -0.48
N ASP A 386 32.10 16.85 0.04
CA ASP A 386 31.48 15.81 -0.79
C ASP A 386 30.27 16.37 -1.54
N LEU A 387 29.40 17.14 -0.86
CA LEU A 387 28.27 17.83 -1.49
C LEU A 387 28.72 18.83 -2.57
N GLU A 388 29.84 19.54 -2.37
CA GLU A 388 30.41 20.37 -3.42
C GLU A 388 30.94 19.54 -4.61
N GLU A 389 31.47 18.34 -4.39
CA GLU A 389 31.90 17.43 -5.46
C GLU A 389 30.71 16.88 -6.24
N PHE A 390 29.62 16.51 -5.55
CA PHE A 390 28.32 16.23 -6.17
C PHE A 390 27.79 17.41 -7.01
N VAL A 391 27.94 18.66 -6.57
CA VAL A 391 27.55 19.84 -7.37
C VAL A 391 28.45 20.04 -8.61
N LYS A 392 29.71 19.59 -8.57
CA LYS A 392 30.64 19.65 -9.70
C LYS A 392 30.38 18.56 -10.74
N GLU A 393 29.97 17.36 -10.32
CA GLU A 393 29.64 16.23 -11.23
C GLU A 393 28.21 16.32 -11.82
N TYR A 394 27.26 16.91 -11.08
CA TYR A 394 25.87 17.12 -11.54
C TYR A 394 25.53 18.61 -11.73
N PRO A 395 26.23 19.38 -12.59
CA PRO A 395 25.99 20.82 -12.76
C PRO A 395 24.67 21.08 -13.49
N LEU A 396 23.84 21.99 -12.96
CA LEU A 396 22.50 22.32 -13.50
C LEU A 396 22.51 22.73 -14.99
N SER A 397 23.64 23.23 -15.51
CA SER A 397 23.81 23.58 -16.92
C SER A 397 23.68 22.42 -17.90
N GLU A 398 23.81 21.17 -17.47
CA GLU A 398 23.65 19.98 -18.34
C GLU A 398 22.21 19.45 -18.41
N PHE A 399 21.30 19.93 -17.55
CA PHE A 399 19.93 19.45 -17.41
C PHE A 399 18.90 20.48 -17.92
N GLU A 400 17.70 20.03 -18.29
CA GLU A 400 16.60 20.95 -18.66
C GLU A 400 15.89 21.57 -17.45
N SER A 401 15.94 20.91 -16.29
CA SER A 401 15.32 21.40 -15.04
C SER A 401 16.05 20.89 -13.80
N THR A 402 15.82 21.57 -12.67
CA THR A 402 16.26 21.11 -11.33
C THR A 402 15.63 19.76 -10.96
N SER A 403 14.40 19.47 -11.40
CA SER A 403 13.77 18.16 -11.20
C SER A 403 14.50 17.04 -11.95
N GLN A 404 14.96 17.29 -13.18
CA GLN A 404 15.77 16.32 -13.92
C GLN A 404 17.16 16.14 -13.30
N GLN A 405 17.82 17.23 -12.90
CA GLN A 405 19.09 17.19 -12.16
C GLN A 405 18.95 16.36 -10.87
N PHE A 406 17.86 16.60 -10.12
CA PHE A 406 17.54 15.88 -8.88
C PHE A 406 17.35 14.38 -9.12
N GLN A 407 16.52 14.01 -10.10
CA GLN A 407 16.28 12.61 -10.46
C GLN A 407 17.60 11.90 -10.81
N VAL A 408 18.42 12.49 -11.68
CA VAL A 408 19.68 11.85 -12.11
C VAL A 408 20.67 11.72 -10.95
N ALA A 409 20.91 12.80 -10.17
CA ALA A 409 21.89 12.75 -9.08
C ALA A 409 21.49 11.79 -7.94
N THR A 410 20.22 11.73 -7.58
CA THR A 410 19.72 10.79 -6.55
C THR A 410 19.62 9.36 -7.08
N GLY A 411 19.13 9.19 -8.32
CA GLY A 411 19.00 7.91 -9.00
C GLY A 411 20.33 7.22 -9.29
N GLU A 412 21.35 7.96 -9.75
CA GLU A 412 22.68 7.40 -9.98
C GLU A 412 23.33 6.97 -8.65
N SER A 413 23.27 7.81 -7.62
CA SER A 413 23.84 7.52 -6.29
C SER A 413 23.25 6.28 -5.61
N ILE A 414 21.92 6.14 -5.59
CA ILE A 414 21.23 5.13 -4.77
C ILE A 414 20.90 3.84 -5.56
N LEU A 415 20.78 3.91 -6.89
CA LEU A 415 20.21 2.83 -7.72
C LEU A 415 21.08 2.47 -8.93
N ILE A 416 21.35 3.40 -9.86
CA ILE A 416 21.95 3.07 -11.17
C ILE A 416 23.43 2.67 -11.05
N CYS A 417 24.21 3.30 -10.16
CA CYS A 417 25.64 2.98 -10.00
C CYS A 417 25.89 1.55 -9.49
N SER A 418 24.90 0.89 -8.88
CA SER A 418 24.99 -0.55 -8.52
C SER A 418 25.38 -1.43 -9.73
N ARG A 419 24.93 -1.07 -10.93
CA ARG A 419 25.25 -1.77 -12.19
C ARG A 419 26.74 -1.75 -12.51
N GLU A 420 27.42 -0.63 -12.31
CA GLU A 420 28.84 -0.50 -12.62
C GLU A 420 29.73 -0.99 -11.48
N ILE A 421 29.30 -0.82 -10.22
CA ILE A 421 29.97 -1.35 -9.02
C ILE A 421 29.99 -2.89 -9.07
N LEU A 422 28.81 -3.52 -9.12
CA LEU A 422 28.69 -4.97 -9.10
C LEU A 422 29.11 -5.58 -10.44
N GLY A 423 28.64 -5.03 -11.56
CA GLY A 423 29.02 -5.53 -12.89
C GLY A 423 30.53 -5.41 -13.13
N GLY A 424 31.16 -4.32 -12.70
CA GLY A 424 32.61 -4.10 -12.79
C GLY A 424 33.40 -5.13 -11.99
N ALA A 425 33.04 -5.34 -10.73
CA ALA A 425 33.71 -6.31 -9.87
C ALA A 425 33.51 -7.76 -10.36
N TYR A 426 32.28 -8.14 -10.71
CA TYR A 426 31.97 -9.49 -11.16
C TYR A 426 32.65 -9.82 -12.49
N ALA A 427 32.72 -8.88 -13.45
CA ALA A 427 33.41 -9.08 -14.74
C ALA A 427 34.92 -9.36 -14.63
N HIS A 428 35.54 -9.11 -13.47
CA HIS A 428 36.93 -9.48 -13.20
C HIS A 428 37.11 -10.86 -12.57
N ALA A 429 36.04 -11.49 -12.07
CA ALA A 429 36.10 -12.69 -11.24
C ALA A 429 35.22 -13.86 -11.72
N THR A 430 34.13 -13.56 -12.43
CA THR A 430 33.13 -14.51 -12.92
C THR A 430 32.36 -13.89 -14.12
N LYS A 431 31.24 -14.48 -14.54
CA LYS A 431 30.40 -13.94 -15.61
C LYS A 431 29.44 -12.86 -15.11
N ALA A 432 29.38 -11.74 -15.83
CA ALA A 432 28.46 -10.64 -15.54
C ALA A 432 27.70 -10.20 -16.81
N TRP A 433 26.43 -9.83 -16.65
CA TRP A 433 25.59 -9.25 -17.70
C TRP A 433 24.87 -8.01 -17.17
N THR A 434 25.03 -6.87 -17.85
CA THR A 434 24.42 -5.62 -17.40
C THR A 434 23.30 -5.14 -18.31
N TYR A 435 22.24 -4.56 -17.72
CA TYR A 435 21.13 -3.96 -18.46
C TYR A 435 20.84 -2.51 -18.06
N ARG A 436 20.23 -1.76 -18.98
CA ARG A 436 19.45 -0.55 -18.69
C ARG A 436 18.04 -0.74 -19.24
N TYR A 437 17.04 -0.69 -18.37
CA TYR A 437 15.65 -0.79 -18.77
C TYR A 437 15.13 0.58 -19.23
N ASN A 438 14.56 0.64 -20.43
CA ASN A 438 14.28 1.88 -21.16
C ASN A 438 12.88 1.90 -21.79
N GLN A 439 11.89 1.39 -21.07
CA GLN A 439 10.48 1.36 -21.48
C GLN A 439 9.60 1.87 -20.33
N PRO A 440 8.69 2.85 -20.55
CA PRO A 440 7.82 3.34 -19.47
C PRO A 440 7.00 2.25 -18.77
N ASN A 441 6.64 2.51 -17.52
CA ASN A 441 5.81 1.62 -16.71
C ASN A 441 4.39 1.52 -17.34
N PRO A 442 3.90 0.32 -17.73
CA PRO A 442 2.60 0.15 -18.37
C PRO A 442 1.41 0.45 -17.46
N THR A 443 1.60 0.48 -16.13
CA THR A 443 0.54 0.83 -15.16
C THR A 443 0.40 2.33 -14.92
N SER A 444 1.14 3.17 -15.66
CA SER A 444 1.18 4.63 -15.48
C SER A 444 1.09 5.38 -16.81
N GLY A 445 0.43 6.54 -16.82
CA GLY A 445 0.45 7.46 -17.97
C GLY A 445 1.73 8.27 -18.12
N SER A 446 2.78 7.98 -17.35
CA SER A 446 4.03 8.75 -17.35
C SER A 446 4.98 8.28 -18.46
N PRO A 447 5.60 9.21 -19.23
CA PRO A 447 6.67 8.84 -20.17
C PRO A 447 8.00 8.52 -19.48
N ALA A 448 8.12 8.73 -18.16
CA ALA A 448 9.34 8.44 -17.42
C ALA A 448 9.51 6.93 -17.19
N VAL A 449 10.74 6.43 -17.39
CA VAL A 449 11.11 5.04 -17.12
C VAL A 449 11.53 4.91 -15.65
N GLY A 450 10.57 5.14 -14.75
CA GLY A 450 10.79 5.27 -13.31
C GLY A 450 11.21 3.97 -12.60
N HIS A 451 11.29 4.01 -11.27
CA HIS A 451 11.67 2.85 -10.46
C HIS A 451 10.71 1.65 -10.67
N ALA A 452 11.27 0.44 -10.66
CA ALA A 452 10.55 -0.84 -10.85
C ALA A 452 9.77 -1.01 -12.18
N ALA A 453 10.00 -0.14 -13.18
CA ALA A 453 9.26 -0.17 -14.45
C ALA A 453 9.39 -1.49 -15.24
N GLU A 454 10.44 -2.29 -15.01
CA GLU A 454 10.56 -3.63 -15.60
C GLU A 454 9.70 -4.68 -14.91
N ASN A 455 9.45 -4.56 -13.61
CA ASN A 455 8.60 -5.50 -12.87
C ASN A 455 7.14 -5.34 -13.33
N TRP A 456 6.63 -4.11 -13.37
CA TRP A 456 5.28 -3.84 -13.86
C TRP A 456 5.04 -4.34 -15.30
N MET A 457 6.10 -4.42 -16.13
CA MET A 457 6.08 -5.04 -17.46
C MET A 457 6.16 -6.58 -17.41
N MET A 458 7.00 -7.18 -16.56
CA MET A 458 7.16 -8.64 -16.46
C MET A 458 6.03 -9.36 -15.72
N PHE A 459 5.17 -8.65 -15.01
CA PHE A 459 3.99 -9.18 -14.31
C PHE A 459 2.67 -8.65 -14.88
N ASP A 460 2.60 -8.57 -16.23
CA ASP A 460 1.38 -8.31 -17.02
C ASP A 460 0.58 -7.04 -16.63
N GLY A 461 1.20 -6.05 -15.97
CA GLY A 461 0.54 -4.79 -15.59
C GLY A 461 -0.30 -4.88 -14.31
N ILE A 462 -0.07 -5.88 -13.46
CA ILE A 462 -0.64 -5.94 -12.10
C ILE A 462 -0.05 -4.81 -11.25
N ASN A 463 -0.90 -3.93 -10.73
CA ASN A 463 -0.56 -2.90 -9.74
C ASN A 463 -1.39 -3.11 -8.47
N THR A 464 -0.74 -3.33 -7.33
CA THR A 464 -1.41 -3.63 -6.06
C THR A 464 -1.46 -2.40 -5.16
N GLY A 465 -2.67 -2.00 -4.77
CA GLY A 465 -2.89 -0.90 -3.82
C GLY A 465 -2.46 -1.27 -2.40
N PHE A 466 -2.32 -0.26 -1.54
CA PHE A 466 -1.73 -0.38 -0.19
C PHE A 466 -2.50 -1.34 0.74
N ASN A 467 -3.81 -1.51 0.52
CA ASN A 467 -4.66 -2.49 1.21
C ASN A 467 -4.54 -3.93 0.66
N GLY A 468 -3.60 -4.21 -0.26
CA GLY A 468 -3.39 -5.53 -0.88
C GLY A 468 -4.31 -5.85 -2.06
N THR A 469 -5.17 -4.92 -2.51
CA THR A 469 -6.03 -5.17 -3.69
C THR A 469 -5.26 -5.02 -5.00
N GLY A 470 -5.29 -6.07 -5.84
CA GLY A 470 -4.67 -6.07 -7.17
C GLY A 470 -5.57 -5.40 -8.21
N THR A 471 -5.06 -4.37 -8.88
CA THR A 471 -5.65 -3.77 -10.09
C THR A 471 -4.85 -4.18 -11.32
N PHE A 472 -5.52 -4.55 -12.42
CA PHE A 472 -4.86 -5.04 -13.62
C PHE A 472 -4.89 -4.00 -14.74
N THR A 473 -3.73 -3.61 -15.28
CA THR A 473 -3.64 -2.68 -16.41
C THR A 473 -3.51 -3.44 -17.73
N PRO A 474 -4.49 -3.39 -18.67
CA PRO A 474 -4.46 -4.20 -19.87
C PRO A 474 -3.35 -3.82 -20.88
N MET A 475 -2.24 -4.57 -20.84
CA MET A 475 -1.11 -4.41 -21.76
C MET A 475 -1.45 -4.82 -23.20
N SER A 476 -0.94 -4.05 -24.16
CA SER A 476 -1.06 -4.28 -25.61
C SER A 476 -0.26 -5.50 -26.11
N PRO A 477 -0.49 -5.96 -27.36
CA PRO A 477 0.28 -7.07 -27.93
C PRO A 477 1.79 -6.82 -28.03
N VAL A 478 2.23 -5.55 -28.17
CA VAL A 478 3.66 -5.19 -28.24
C VAL A 478 4.28 -5.22 -26.84
N GLU A 479 3.56 -4.71 -25.84
CA GLU A 479 3.94 -4.80 -24.43
C GLU A 479 4.05 -6.24 -23.96
N LYS A 480 3.05 -7.09 -24.24
CA LYS A 480 3.10 -8.53 -23.90
C LYS A 480 4.21 -9.28 -24.63
N ALA A 481 4.51 -8.93 -25.89
CA ALA A 481 5.66 -9.48 -26.59
C ALA A 481 7.00 -9.03 -25.94
N PHE A 482 7.09 -7.81 -25.43
CA PHE A 482 8.28 -7.34 -24.73
C PHE A 482 8.43 -7.98 -23.35
N ALA A 483 7.36 -8.05 -22.55
CA ALA A 483 7.31 -8.80 -21.30
C ALA A 483 7.82 -10.25 -21.46
N ALA A 484 7.32 -10.96 -22.47
CA ALA A 484 7.74 -12.33 -22.77
C ALA A 484 9.25 -12.46 -23.13
N GLU A 485 9.86 -11.42 -23.68
CA GLU A 485 11.31 -11.39 -23.93
C GLU A 485 12.11 -11.22 -22.63
N LEU A 486 11.69 -10.32 -21.75
CA LEU A 486 12.32 -10.11 -20.44
C LEU A 486 12.29 -11.41 -19.61
N VAL A 487 11.12 -12.03 -19.49
CA VAL A 487 10.94 -13.32 -18.78
C VAL A 487 11.81 -14.43 -19.39
N ALA A 488 11.96 -14.46 -20.72
CA ALA A 488 12.81 -15.46 -21.38
C ALA A 488 14.31 -15.25 -21.10
N TYR A 489 14.79 -14.00 -21.01
CA TYR A 489 16.18 -13.72 -20.61
C TYR A 489 16.44 -14.13 -19.15
N TRP A 490 15.57 -13.71 -18.22
CA TRP A 490 15.68 -14.04 -16.80
C TRP A 490 15.68 -15.56 -16.60
N LEU A 491 14.72 -16.28 -17.20
CA LEU A 491 14.63 -17.73 -17.06
C LEU A 491 15.67 -18.50 -17.89
N SER A 492 16.26 -17.93 -18.94
CA SER A 492 17.46 -18.51 -19.56
C SER A 492 18.61 -18.52 -18.56
N PHE A 493 18.88 -17.37 -17.92
CA PHE A 493 19.95 -17.24 -16.94
C PHE A 493 19.77 -18.17 -15.74
N VAL A 494 18.55 -18.30 -15.19
CA VAL A 494 18.25 -19.30 -14.15
C VAL A 494 18.54 -20.74 -14.61
N ARG A 495 18.35 -21.04 -15.90
CA ARG A 495 18.49 -22.40 -16.44
C ARG A 495 19.90 -22.81 -16.85
N SER A 496 20.80 -21.86 -17.16
CA SER A 496 22.15 -22.16 -17.66
C SER A 496 23.28 -21.31 -17.07
N GLY A 497 22.96 -20.29 -16.27
CA GLY A 497 23.91 -19.24 -15.87
C GLY A 497 24.25 -18.26 -17.00
N ASP A 498 23.45 -18.21 -18.08
CA ASP A 498 23.64 -17.34 -19.25
C ASP A 498 22.28 -16.90 -19.84
N PRO A 499 22.00 -15.59 -20.01
CA PRO A 499 20.72 -15.12 -20.52
C PRO A 499 20.47 -15.50 -21.99
N ASN A 500 21.46 -16.01 -22.72
CA ASN A 500 21.35 -16.27 -24.17
C ASN A 500 20.99 -17.73 -24.53
N THR A 501 21.14 -18.69 -23.62
CA THR A 501 20.99 -20.12 -23.95
C THR A 501 19.56 -20.51 -24.34
N PHE A 502 18.57 -19.87 -23.73
CA PHE A 502 17.14 -20.17 -23.87
C PHE A 502 16.25 -18.93 -24.03
N LYS A 503 16.84 -17.78 -24.41
CA LYS A 503 16.07 -16.60 -24.87
C LYS A 503 15.23 -16.96 -26.11
N LEU A 504 14.27 -16.13 -26.46
CA LEU A 504 13.50 -16.30 -27.70
C LEU A 504 14.38 -16.07 -28.94
N ASP A 505 14.10 -16.77 -30.04
CA ASP A 505 14.87 -16.66 -31.30
C ASP A 505 14.94 -15.22 -31.84
N ARG A 506 13.86 -14.45 -31.65
CA ARG A 506 13.74 -13.04 -32.07
C ARG A 506 14.51 -12.05 -31.19
N SER A 507 14.91 -12.46 -29.99
CA SER A 507 15.55 -11.58 -29.00
C SER A 507 17.05 -11.49 -29.30
N PRO A 508 17.69 -10.31 -29.21
CA PRO A 508 19.11 -10.16 -29.53
C PRO A 508 20.03 -10.92 -28.57
N THR A 509 21.32 -11.01 -28.90
CA THR A 509 22.33 -11.42 -27.94
C THR A 509 22.48 -10.36 -26.85
N TRP A 510 22.43 -10.78 -25.60
CA TRP A 510 22.88 -10.00 -24.45
C TRP A 510 24.35 -10.32 -24.24
N GLU A 511 25.21 -9.43 -24.74
CA GLU A 511 26.67 -9.56 -24.62
C GLU A 511 27.12 -9.56 -23.15
N GLU A 512 28.17 -10.33 -22.86
CA GLU A 512 28.78 -10.38 -21.52
C GLU A 512 29.45 -9.02 -21.21
N TYR A 513 29.24 -8.50 -20.01
CA TYR A 513 29.81 -7.23 -19.59
C TYR A 513 31.28 -7.43 -19.21
N LEU A 514 32.19 -6.97 -20.07
CA LEU A 514 33.64 -7.10 -19.88
C LEU A 514 34.28 -5.74 -19.56
N THR A 515 35.23 -5.69 -18.64
CA THR A 515 35.99 -4.45 -18.35
C THR A 515 37.14 -4.19 -19.32
N THR A 516 37.51 -5.17 -20.16
CA THR A 516 38.61 -5.06 -21.14
C THR A 516 38.26 -5.78 -22.46
N GLY A 517 39.08 -5.61 -23.50
CA GLY A 517 38.92 -6.26 -24.81
C GLY A 517 38.46 -5.31 -25.92
N ASN A 518 37.95 -5.86 -27.03
CA ASN A 518 37.52 -5.07 -28.20
C ASN A 518 36.18 -4.34 -28.00
N HIS A 519 35.34 -4.84 -27.10
CA HIS A 519 34.04 -4.25 -26.74
C HIS A 519 33.90 -4.24 -25.21
N PRO A 520 34.66 -3.38 -24.49
CA PRO A 520 34.47 -3.24 -23.06
C PRO A 520 33.12 -2.56 -22.77
N LYS A 521 32.63 -2.74 -21.54
CA LYS A 521 31.42 -2.12 -20.99
C LYS A 521 30.22 -2.19 -21.94
N GLN A 522 29.88 -3.39 -22.44
CA GLN A 522 28.63 -3.61 -23.18
C GLN A 522 27.47 -3.85 -22.22
N ARG A 523 26.40 -3.08 -22.35
CA ARG A 523 25.12 -3.29 -21.64
C ARG A 523 23.98 -3.46 -22.65
N ILE A 524 23.00 -4.30 -22.36
CA ILE A 524 21.76 -4.34 -23.14
C ILE A 524 20.84 -3.19 -22.72
N VAL A 525 20.30 -2.46 -23.70
CA VAL A 525 19.18 -1.54 -23.49
C VAL A 525 17.90 -2.29 -23.83
N LEU A 526 17.04 -2.51 -22.85
CA LEU A 526 15.78 -3.27 -22.97
C LEU A 526 14.64 -2.28 -23.26
N GLN A 527 14.00 -2.39 -24.44
CA GLN A 527 12.98 -1.43 -24.90
C GLN A 527 12.10 -1.96 -26.06
N GLN A 528 10.91 -1.39 -26.23
CA GLN A 528 10.01 -1.71 -27.34
C GLN A 528 10.40 -1.02 -28.67
N PRO A 529 9.80 -1.44 -29.82
CA PRO A 529 10.07 -0.85 -31.12
C PRO A 529 9.45 0.53 -31.33
N ILE A 530 10.30 1.50 -31.66
CA ILE A 530 9.94 2.90 -31.97
C ILE A 530 8.84 2.99 -33.04
N ASN A 531 8.76 2.04 -33.98
CA ASN A 531 7.83 2.06 -35.11
C ASN A 531 6.62 1.09 -34.98
N ASN A 532 6.38 0.52 -33.79
CA ASN A 532 5.12 -0.12 -33.36
C ASN A 532 4.41 -1.12 -34.32
N SER A 533 5.14 -1.77 -35.23
CA SER A 533 4.57 -2.48 -36.40
C SER A 533 5.12 -3.90 -36.64
N LYS A 534 5.92 -4.44 -35.70
CA LYS A 534 6.45 -5.81 -35.75
C LYS A 534 6.51 -6.43 -34.36
N THR A 535 6.29 -7.74 -34.29
CA THR A 535 6.31 -8.58 -33.06
C THR A 535 7.73 -8.89 -32.55
N ASN A 536 8.70 -8.05 -32.87
CA ASN A 536 10.12 -8.20 -32.51
C ASN A 536 10.49 -7.03 -31.61
N ALA A 537 11.24 -7.23 -30.53
CA ALA A 537 11.69 -6.12 -29.68
C ALA A 537 12.84 -5.31 -30.33
N ASN A 538 13.07 -4.09 -29.83
CA ASN A 538 14.20 -3.23 -30.21
C ASN A 538 15.27 -3.14 -29.11
N SER A 539 15.39 -4.22 -28.32
CA SER A 539 16.50 -4.38 -27.38
C SER A 539 17.84 -4.30 -28.13
N THR A 540 18.84 -3.60 -27.60
CA THR A 540 20.14 -3.41 -28.27
C THR A 540 21.32 -3.42 -27.30
N SER A 541 22.37 -4.20 -27.59
CA SER A 541 23.66 -4.05 -26.92
C SER A 541 24.32 -2.73 -27.32
N ARG A 542 24.91 -2.02 -26.36
CA ARG A 542 25.60 -0.73 -26.56
C ARG A 542 26.76 -0.57 -25.60
N ASN A 543 27.74 0.26 -25.95
CA ASN A 543 28.82 0.62 -25.04
C ASN A 543 28.33 1.62 -23.98
N GLU A 544 28.77 1.50 -22.73
CA GLU A 544 28.54 2.54 -21.72
C GLU A 544 29.28 3.84 -22.05
N LEU A 545 30.42 3.74 -22.74
CA LEU A 545 31.20 4.87 -23.23
C LEU A 545 30.60 5.54 -24.49
N ASP A 546 29.48 5.04 -25.03
CA ASP A 546 28.72 5.77 -26.04
C ASP A 546 28.09 7.02 -25.40
N LYS A 547 28.85 8.12 -25.36
CA LYS A 547 28.42 9.47 -24.92
C LYS A 547 27.39 10.12 -25.85
N LYS A 548 26.42 9.35 -26.36
CA LYS A 548 25.08 9.86 -26.63
C LYS A 548 24.36 9.85 -25.28
N PRO A 549 24.15 11.02 -24.65
CA PRO A 549 23.56 11.06 -23.31
C PRO A 549 22.15 10.47 -23.31
N LEU A 550 21.61 10.31 -22.10
CA LEU A 550 20.16 10.39 -21.87
C LEU A 550 19.60 11.47 -22.81
N HIS A 551 18.63 11.12 -23.65
CA HIS A 551 17.99 12.14 -24.49
C HIS A 551 17.41 13.19 -23.54
N VAL A 552 17.73 14.46 -23.80
CA VAL A 552 17.85 15.54 -22.80
C VAL A 552 19.18 15.55 -22.00
N ARG A 553 20.26 15.94 -22.71
CA ARG A 553 21.20 17.00 -22.27
C ARG A 553 21.25 18.04 -23.40
N ARG A 554 21.43 19.32 -23.10
CA ARG A 554 21.46 20.38 -24.14
C ARG A 554 22.65 20.19 -25.09
N GLU A 555 22.42 20.23 -26.40
CA GLU A 555 23.53 20.24 -27.37
C GLU A 555 24.32 21.55 -27.28
N MET A 556 25.63 21.42 -27.10
CA MET A 556 26.58 22.54 -27.04
C MET A 556 26.58 23.33 -28.37
N SER A 557 26.55 24.66 -28.33
CA SER A 557 26.38 25.45 -29.57
C SER A 557 27.63 25.39 -30.47
N ASP A 558 27.46 25.67 -31.76
CA ASP A 558 28.59 25.72 -32.70
C ASP A 558 29.53 26.92 -32.47
N ALA A 559 29.16 27.87 -31.60
CA ALA A 559 30.06 28.89 -31.09
C ALA A 559 31.01 28.31 -30.02
N ASP A 560 30.50 27.48 -29.11
CA ASP A 560 31.27 26.85 -28.04
C ASP A 560 32.23 25.79 -28.61
N LYS A 561 31.76 25.02 -29.60
CA LYS A 561 32.59 24.09 -30.40
C LYS A 561 33.74 24.81 -31.15
N LYS A 562 33.66 26.13 -31.35
CA LYS A 562 34.74 26.95 -31.91
C LYS A 562 35.73 27.42 -30.84
N LEU A 563 35.27 27.80 -29.64
CA LEU A 563 36.14 28.23 -28.54
C LEU A 563 37.11 27.11 -28.09
N LEU A 564 36.65 25.87 -28.03
CA LEU A 564 37.50 24.74 -27.62
C LEU A 564 38.62 24.42 -28.62
N LYS A 565 38.50 24.85 -29.89
CA LYS A 565 39.55 24.63 -30.91
C LYS A 565 40.70 25.63 -30.87
N SER A 566 40.66 26.67 -30.03
CA SER A 566 41.75 27.65 -29.91
C SER A 566 42.79 27.34 -28.82
N PHE A 567 42.64 26.25 -28.07
CA PHE A 567 43.55 25.89 -26.97
C PHE A 567 44.57 24.78 -27.28
N ASP A 568 44.49 24.18 -28.47
CA ASP A 568 45.16 22.90 -28.78
C ASP A 568 46.58 23.05 -29.38
N HIS A 569 47.38 24.00 -28.87
CA HIS A 569 48.77 24.27 -29.30
C HIS A 569 49.72 24.56 -28.10
N PRO A 570 50.66 23.67 -27.76
CA PRO A 570 51.56 23.84 -26.61
C PRO A 570 52.86 24.61 -26.94
N PRO A 571 53.36 25.49 -26.05
CA PRO A 571 54.74 25.99 -26.11
C PRO A 571 55.73 24.93 -25.60
N LYS A 572 56.89 24.80 -26.26
CA LYS A 572 58.03 24.00 -25.77
C LYS A 572 58.99 24.85 -24.95
N VAL A 573 59.49 24.34 -23.83
CA VAL A 573 60.74 24.78 -23.19
C VAL A 573 61.50 23.57 -22.64
N ASP A 574 62.83 23.60 -22.72
CA ASP A 574 63.77 22.56 -22.28
C ASP A 574 64.18 22.76 -20.79
N PRO A 575 64.78 21.76 -20.10
CA PRO A 575 65.25 21.91 -18.72
C PRO A 575 66.62 22.63 -18.60
N PHE A 576 67.05 22.87 -17.36
CA PHE A 576 68.32 23.50 -16.92
C PHE A 576 68.45 25.04 -17.00
N ALA A 577 67.95 25.73 -15.97
CA ALA A 577 68.60 26.94 -15.43
C ALA A 577 68.14 27.26 -13.99
N SER A 578 69.08 27.72 -13.14
CA SER A 578 68.85 28.39 -11.85
C SER A 578 70.19 29.03 -11.39
N PRO A 579 70.29 29.84 -10.31
CA PRO A 579 69.24 30.46 -9.46
C PRO A 579 69.51 31.98 -9.24
N LYS A 580 68.92 32.56 -8.17
CA LYS A 580 69.32 33.81 -7.43
C LYS A 580 68.72 35.16 -7.90
N ASP A 581 68.58 36.19 -7.06
CA ASP A 581 69.19 36.48 -5.72
C ASP A 581 68.25 37.20 -4.71
N GLY A 582 68.59 37.12 -3.41
CA GLY A 582 68.16 38.03 -2.32
C GLY A 582 66.82 37.75 -1.57
N ALA A 583 66.65 38.03 -0.27
CA ALA A 583 67.62 38.47 0.77
C ALA A 583 67.05 38.37 2.22
N HIS A 584 67.82 37.82 3.18
CA HIS A 584 67.88 38.12 4.64
C HIS A 584 66.58 37.96 5.52
N GLU A 585 66.59 37.69 6.85
CA GLU A 585 67.67 37.49 7.85
C GLU A 585 67.25 36.63 9.09
N ASP A 586 68.23 36.39 9.97
CA ASP A 586 68.19 36.03 11.40
C ASP A 586 67.90 34.60 11.96
N ILE A 587 68.61 34.33 13.08
CA ILE A 587 69.07 33.03 13.62
C ILE A 587 68.66 32.87 15.10
N GLN A 588 68.57 31.63 15.62
CA GLN A 588 68.89 31.11 17.01
C GLN A 588 67.96 29.90 17.34
N VAL A 589 68.26 28.84 18.12
CA VAL A 589 69.41 27.97 18.47
C VAL A 589 69.02 27.18 19.77
N VAL A 590 68.62 25.90 19.60
CA VAL A 590 69.00 24.64 20.33
C VAL A 590 69.74 24.75 21.70
N PRO A 591 69.62 23.86 22.74
CA PRO A 591 68.92 22.55 22.98
C PRO A 591 67.95 22.64 24.21
N PRO A 592 67.73 21.69 25.20
CA PRO A 592 68.09 20.26 25.44
C PRO A 592 66.92 19.35 25.98
N THR A 593 67.22 18.33 26.82
CA THR A 593 66.30 17.31 27.42
C THR A 593 66.53 17.11 28.94
N PRO A 594 65.68 16.35 29.67
CA PRO A 594 66.12 15.00 30.10
C PRO A 594 65.06 13.86 30.22
N VAL A 595 65.48 12.62 29.89
CA VAL A 595 65.27 11.25 30.50
C VAL A 595 64.04 11.02 31.42
N VAL A 596 63.24 9.92 31.40
CA VAL A 596 63.49 8.46 31.69
C VAL A 596 62.23 7.63 31.31
N ALA A 597 62.21 6.32 30.97
CA ALA A 597 63.10 5.41 30.22
C ALA A 597 62.46 3.99 30.08
N GLY A 598 62.83 3.24 29.03
CA GLY A 598 62.75 1.76 28.96
C GLY A 598 61.43 1.12 28.47
N ALA A 599 61.44 -0.06 27.82
CA ALA A 599 62.55 -0.82 27.23
C ALA A 599 62.03 -1.84 26.17
N ALA A 600 62.88 -2.21 25.21
CA ALA A 600 62.67 -3.35 24.29
C ALA A 600 63.58 -4.54 24.69
N PRO A 601 63.43 -5.75 24.10
CA PRO A 601 64.15 -6.01 22.84
C PRO A 601 63.44 -6.94 21.83
N SER A 602 64.05 -7.07 20.66
CA SER A 602 63.60 -7.79 19.47
C SER A 602 64.33 -9.13 19.22
N PHE A 603 63.67 -10.07 18.52
CA PHE A 603 64.30 -11.02 17.56
C PHE A 603 63.29 -11.24 16.40
N LEU A 604 63.57 -11.13 15.10
CA LEU A 604 64.63 -11.59 14.19
C LEU A 604 64.41 -12.97 13.50
N SER A 605 63.72 -12.90 12.36
CA SER A 605 64.14 -13.40 11.03
C SER A 605 64.29 -14.91 10.70
N GLN A 606 63.90 -15.25 9.46
CA GLN A 606 64.23 -16.47 8.70
C GLN A 606 63.53 -17.77 9.18
N ALA A 607 63.33 -18.81 8.36
CA ALA A 607 63.91 -19.10 7.03
C ALA A 607 62.85 -19.57 5.98
N ARG A 608 63.34 -20.14 4.87
CA ARG A 608 62.64 -20.44 3.61
C ARG A 608 62.72 -21.95 3.28
N ASP A 609 61.91 -22.38 2.30
CA ASP A 609 62.01 -23.67 1.57
C ASP A 609 61.70 -24.95 2.41
N ASN A 610 61.03 -26.01 1.91
CA ASN A 610 61.32 -26.78 0.70
C ASN A 610 60.17 -27.75 0.29
N ILE A 611 60.21 -28.19 -0.99
CA ILE A 611 59.92 -29.55 -1.55
C ILE A 611 58.66 -30.28 -1.02
N ALA A 612 57.55 -30.51 -1.76
CA ALA A 612 57.30 -30.96 -3.16
C ALA A 612 57.30 -32.50 -3.39
N SER A 613 56.17 -33.01 -3.94
CA SER A 613 55.92 -34.39 -4.42
C SER A 613 55.91 -35.51 -3.34
N THR A 614 55.11 -36.58 -3.48
CA THR A 614 55.44 -37.74 -4.34
C THR A 614 54.21 -38.67 -4.56
N LEU A 615 54.08 -39.21 -5.78
CA LEU A 615 53.33 -40.40 -6.28
C LEU A 615 52.18 -41.00 -5.42
N ALA A 616 50.94 -41.15 -5.89
CA ALA A 616 50.42 -41.81 -7.12
C ALA A 616 50.42 -43.36 -7.08
N ASN A 617 49.23 -43.97 -7.06
CA ASN A 617 48.85 -45.32 -7.54
C ASN A 617 47.35 -45.57 -7.20
N ALA A 618 46.54 -46.34 -7.95
CA ALA A 618 46.80 -47.10 -9.18
C ALA A 618 45.55 -47.21 -10.10
N THR A 619 45.79 -47.60 -11.35
CA THR A 619 44.85 -48.15 -12.35
C THR A 619 43.96 -49.29 -11.80
N ALA A 620 42.67 -49.46 -12.11
CA ALA A 620 41.90 -49.45 -13.38
C ALA A 620 41.78 -50.83 -14.09
N TYR A 621 40.51 -51.28 -14.27
CA TYR A 621 39.98 -52.34 -15.14
C TYR A 621 38.49 -51.95 -15.41
N ALA A 622 37.86 -51.97 -16.59
CA ALA A 622 37.88 -52.84 -17.78
C ALA A 622 37.16 -54.20 -17.58
N VAL A 623 36.28 -54.72 -18.47
CA VAL A 623 35.69 -54.19 -19.73
C VAL A 623 34.41 -54.99 -20.10
N ARG A 624 33.53 -54.42 -20.96
CA ARG A 624 32.40 -55.00 -21.78
C ARG A 624 31.93 -56.47 -21.58
N ARG A 625 30.60 -56.69 -21.68
CA ARG A 625 29.93 -57.41 -22.82
C ARG A 625 28.39 -57.39 -22.74
N ASP A 626 27.68 -57.09 -23.84
CA ASP A 626 26.97 -57.99 -24.81
C ASP A 626 25.76 -58.78 -24.23
N SER A 627 24.66 -59.07 -24.95
CA SER A 627 23.81 -58.35 -25.95
C SER A 627 22.63 -59.25 -26.43
N SER A 628 21.54 -58.66 -26.96
CA SER A 628 20.44 -59.32 -27.75
C SER A 628 19.52 -60.35 -27.03
N ALA A 629 18.35 -60.81 -27.56
CA ALA A 629 17.25 -60.21 -28.36
C ALA A 629 16.07 -61.24 -28.53
N LEU A 630 14.99 -60.85 -29.25
CA LEU A 630 13.92 -61.71 -29.85
C LEU A 630 12.89 -62.36 -28.88
N PHE A 631 11.67 -62.79 -29.25
CA PHE A 631 10.85 -62.79 -30.49
C PHE A 631 9.38 -62.45 -30.11
N GLY A 632 8.58 -61.69 -30.89
CA GLY A 632 7.63 -62.22 -31.90
C GLY A 632 6.16 -62.21 -31.40
N ASN A 633 5.09 -62.23 -32.23
CA ASN A 633 4.96 -62.10 -33.70
C ASN A 633 3.48 -61.87 -34.13
N HIS A 634 3.23 -61.16 -35.26
CA HIS A 634 1.96 -61.04 -36.04
C HIS A 634 0.70 -60.43 -35.35
N SER A 635 -0.32 -59.85 -36.02
CA SER A 635 -0.57 -59.22 -37.36
C SER A 635 -2.03 -58.63 -37.36
N ARG A 636 -2.69 -58.03 -38.38
CA ARG A 636 -2.45 -57.75 -39.82
C ARG A 636 -3.45 -56.68 -40.38
N ASN A 637 -2.97 -55.58 -40.97
CA ASN A 637 -3.66 -54.68 -41.95
C ASN A 637 -4.98 -53.96 -41.51
N SER A 638 -5.41 -52.84 -42.11
CA SER A 638 -5.12 -52.25 -43.44
C SER A 638 -4.81 -50.74 -43.42
N LYS A 639 -4.16 -50.26 -44.50
CA LYS A 639 -3.82 -48.84 -44.74
C LYS A 639 -4.91 -48.10 -45.52
N TRP A 640 -4.93 -46.78 -45.39
CA TRP A 640 -4.79 -45.87 -46.54
C TRP A 640 -3.78 -44.77 -46.19
N VAL A 641 -3.18 -44.16 -47.21
CA VAL A 641 -2.14 -43.11 -47.09
C VAL A 641 -2.33 -42.13 -48.23
N HIS A 642 -2.32 -40.82 -47.95
CA HIS A 642 -1.73 -39.85 -48.87
C HIS A 642 -1.26 -38.56 -48.16
N VAL A 643 -0.10 -38.12 -48.62
CA VAL A 643 0.64 -36.87 -48.43
C VAL A 643 1.26 -36.67 -49.85
N PRO A 644 1.34 -35.47 -50.48
CA PRO A 644 1.96 -34.30 -49.85
C PRO A 644 1.55 -32.89 -50.34
N LEU A 645 2.35 -31.94 -49.85
CA LEU A 645 2.79 -30.66 -50.45
C LEU A 645 2.12 -29.35 -49.99
N ILE A 646 2.91 -28.29 -50.15
CA ILE A 646 2.79 -26.97 -49.51
C ILE A 646 2.66 -25.90 -50.59
N VAL A 647 1.79 -24.91 -50.37
CA VAL A 647 1.93 -23.55 -50.93
C VAL A 647 1.49 -22.57 -49.83
N CYS A 648 2.27 -21.51 -49.61
CA CYS A 648 1.86 -20.34 -48.83
C CYS A 648 1.52 -19.19 -49.80
N ASN A 649 0.61 -18.30 -49.40
CA ASN A 649 0.71 -16.84 -49.61
C ASN A 649 -0.50 -16.09 -49.00
N ASP A 650 -0.20 -15.19 -48.08
CA ASP A 650 -0.58 -13.77 -48.08
C ASP A 650 -2.07 -13.33 -48.26
N ASP A 651 -2.71 -13.13 -47.10
CA ASP A 651 -3.16 -11.80 -46.59
C ASP A 651 -4.60 -11.26 -46.86
N TRP A 652 -5.05 -10.41 -45.92
CA TRP A 652 -6.29 -9.58 -45.82
C TRP A 652 -7.70 -10.21 -45.75
N ALA A 653 -8.12 -10.44 -44.50
CA ALA A 653 -9.33 -9.90 -43.86
C ALA A 653 -10.73 -10.00 -44.53
N SER A 654 -11.66 -10.74 -43.89
CA SER A 654 -12.98 -10.23 -43.41
C SER A 654 -13.87 -11.37 -42.86
N LEU A 655 -14.97 -11.01 -42.17
CA LEU A 655 -16.03 -11.88 -41.60
C LEU A 655 -15.60 -13.05 -40.69
N CYS A 656 -15.67 -12.84 -39.37
CA CYS A 656 -16.57 -13.61 -38.48
C CYS A 656 -16.53 -13.09 -37.01
N ARG A 657 -17.66 -12.54 -36.54
CA ARG A 657 -18.01 -12.33 -35.12
C ARG A 657 -19.55 -12.40 -34.97
N HIS A 658 -20.01 -12.44 -33.72
CA HIS A 658 -21.39 -12.62 -33.24
C HIS A 658 -21.87 -14.07 -33.09
N PHE A 659 -21.89 -14.53 -31.84
CA PHE A 659 -22.85 -15.51 -31.33
C PHE A 659 -23.73 -14.78 -30.30
N TYR A 660 -25.00 -15.16 -30.20
CA TYR A 660 -25.98 -14.59 -29.26
C TYR A 660 -26.54 -15.69 -28.34
N TRP A 661 -26.99 -15.31 -27.15
CA TRP A 661 -27.79 -16.16 -26.26
C TRP A 661 -29.29 -15.81 -26.38
N CYS A 662 -30.15 -16.77 -26.04
CA CYS A 662 -31.60 -16.59 -25.95
C CYS A 662 -32.13 -17.45 -24.79
N GLN A 663 -32.95 -16.86 -23.93
CA GLN A 663 -33.58 -17.55 -22.79
C GLN A 663 -35.10 -17.58 -22.98
N PHE A 664 -35.72 -18.71 -22.64
CA PHE A 664 -37.18 -18.86 -22.61
C PHE A 664 -37.69 -18.59 -21.21
N ASP A 665 -38.74 -17.77 -21.10
CA ASP A 665 -39.49 -17.57 -19.86
C ASP A 665 -40.88 -18.25 -19.94
N ARG A 666 -41.49 -18.56 -18.79
CA ARG A 666 -42.78 -19.25 -18.69
C ARG A 666 -43.83 -18.42 -17.95
N ALA A 667 -44.44 -17.47 -18.65
CA ALA A 667 -45.76 -16.95 -18.29
C ALA A 667 -46.60 -16.68 -19.53
N THR A 668 -47.92 -16.76 -19.40
CA THR A 668 -48.88 -16.59 -20.49
C THR A 668 -49.20 -15.11 -20.72
N ASP A 669 -48.77 -14.55 -21.87
CA ASP A 669 -49.69 -13.78 -22.72
C ASP A 669 -49.19 -13.63 -24.18
N CYS A 670 -50.09 -13.26 -25.10
CA CYS A 670 -49.86 -13.37 -26.55
C CYS A 670 -49.80 -12.04 -27.33
N THR A 671 -48.77 -11.21 -27.08
CA THR A 671 -48.30 -10.18 -28.05
C THR A 671 -46.78 -10.06 -28.03
N SER A 672 -46.12 -10.27 -29.18
CA SER A 672 -44.66 -10.37 -29.27
C SER A 672 -43.96 -9.05 -29.63
N SER A 673 -42.92 -8.70 -28.86
CA SER A 673 -41.82 -7.86 -29.34
C SER A 673 -40.49 -8.43 -28.84
N PHE A 674 -39.47 -8.46 -29.70
CA PHE A 674 -38.15 -9.03 -29.37
C PHE A 674 -37.19 -7.95 -28.87
N ARG A 675 -36.32 -8.31 -27.92
CA ARG A 675 -35.06 -7.60 -27.64
C ARG A 675 -33.93 -8.63 -27.60
N CYS A 676 -32.77 -8.28 -28.14
CA CYS A 676 -31.54 -9.06 -28.06
C CYS A 676 -30.42 -8.15 -27.55
N GLY A 677 -29.72 -8.58 -26.49
CA GLY A 677 -28.54 -7.90 -25.94
C GLY A 677 -27.24 -8.42 -26.53
N THR A 678 -26.12 -7.87 -26.06
CA THR A 678 -24.77 -8.22 -26.54
C THR A 678 -23.91 -8.81 -25.43
N ILE A 679 -22.87 -9.58 -25.79
CA ILE A 679 -21.98 -10.27 -24.83
C ILE A 679 -21.11 -9.33 -23.97
N GLN A 680 -21.34 -8.02 -24.06
CA GLN A 680 -20.68 -6.99 -23.24
C GLN A 680 -21.50 -6.62 -21.97
N ASP A 681 -22.74 -7.12 -21.89
CA ASP A 681 -23.67 -6.90 -20.76
C ASP A 681 -23.61 -8.05 -19.71
N ALA A 682 -22.67 -8.99 -19.83
CA ALA A 682 -22.67 -10.27 -19.11
C ALA A 682 -21.31 -10.69 -18.51
N ILE A 683 -20.35 -9.76 -18.38
CA ILE A 683 -19.04 -10.00 -17.74
C ILE A 683 -18.70 -8.84 -16.77
N HIS A 684 -19.66 -8.50 -15.91
CA HIS A 684 -19.48 -7.48 -14.86
C HIS A 684 -20.31 -7.78 -13.59
N GLU A 685 -20.57 -9.06 -13.29
CA GLU A 685 -21.48 -9.46 -12.19
C GLU A 685 -20.98 -10.60 -11.27
N GLU A 686 -19.78 -11.16 -11.47
CA GLU A 686 -19.26 -12.28 -10.65
C GLU A 686 -18.15 -11.93 -9.64
N ASP A 687 -17.59 -10.70 -9.65
CA ASP A 687 -16.38 -10.34 -8.85
C ASP A 687 -16.61 -9.32 -7.71
N ILE A 688 -17.81 -9.24 -7.12
CA ILE A 688 -18.03 -8.65 -5.78
C ILE A 688 -19.02 -9.47 -4.93
N HIS A 689 -18.76 -10.77 -4.73
CA HIS A 689 -19.51 -11.58 -3.74
C HIS A 689 -18.64 -12.56 -2.93
N SER A 690 -17.79 -12.00 -2.06
CA SER A 690 -17.22 -12.73 -0.91
C SER A 690 -17.98 -12.36 0.37
N LYS A 691 -18.94 -13.22 0.74
CA LYS A 691 -19.75 -13.23 1.97
C LYS A 691 -20.93 -12.22 2.05
N THR A 692 -22.04 -12.72 2.61
CA THR A 692 -23.34 -12.07 2.90
C THR A 692 -24.19 -11.59 1.70
N ASN A 693 -25.44 -12.09 1.63
CA ASN A 693 -26.48 -11.64 0.71
C ASN A 693 -27.13 -10.33 1.21
N PHE A 694 -26.50 -9.20 0.97
CA PHE A 694 -26.98 -7.90 1.47
C PHE A 694 -28.29 -7.42 0.78
N SER A 695 -28.55 -7.80 -0.46
CA SER A 695 -29.66 -7.26 -1.28
C SER A 695 -31.08 -7.69 -0.87
N THR A 696 -31.24 -8.66 0.04
CA THR A 696 -32.56 -9.28 0.33
C THR A 696 -33.25 -8.81 1.61
N GLU A 697 -32.54 -8.16 2.54
CA GLU A 697 -33.16 -7.70 3.79
C GLU A 697 -33.88 -6.36 3.60
N ARG A 698 -35.21 -6.45 3.58
CA ARG A 698 -36.08 -5.28 3.72
C ARG A 698 -35.91 -4.70 5.11
N MET A 699 -36.03 -3.38 5.23
CA MET A 699 -36.51 -2.73 6.47
C MET A 699 -37.67 -3.56 7.05
N ASP A 700 -37.69 -3.73 8.37
CA ASP A 700 -38.59 -4.71 8.96
C ASP A 700 -40.08 -4.33 8.77
N ARG A 701 -40.98 -5.24 9.12
CA ARG A 701 -42.42 -5.07 8.85
C ARG A 701 -43.14 -4.22 9.90
N GLN A 702 -42.42 -3.51 10.77
CA GLN A 702 -43.05 -2.57 11.69
C GLN A 702 -43.58 -1.34 10.92
N PRO A 703 -44.76 -0.80 11.27
CA PRO A 703 -45.25 0.44 10.67
C PRO A 703 -44.31 1.61 10.96
N LEU A 704 -44.07 2.46 9.97
CA LEU A 704 -43.39 3.74 10.16
C LEU A 704 -44.40 4.85 10.47
N CYS A 705 -44.11 5.61 11.51
CA CYS A 705 -44.83 6.82 11.91
C CYS A 705 -43.99 8.05 11.55
N LEU A 706 -44.61 9.02 10.89
CA LEU A 706 -43.96 10.29 10.51
C LEU A 706 -43.65 11.11 11.76
N VAL A 707 -42.45 11.70 11.78
CA VAL A 707 -41.93 12.52 12.90
C VAL A 707 -41.62 13.94 12.47
N MET A 708 -41.22 14.10 11.21
CA MET A 708 -40.95 15.39 10.59
C MET A 708 -41.20 15.26 9.09
N GLU A 709 -41.86 16.26 8.51
CA GLU A 709 -41.97 16.48 7.08
C GLU A 709 -41.85 17.99 6.87
N GLU A 710 -40.84 18.39 6.12
CA GLU A 710 -40.60 19.78 5.72
C GLU A 710 -40.44 19.80 4.20
N ASP A 711 -41.21 20.67 3.56
CA ASP A 711 -41.29 20.85 2.10
C ASP A 711 -40.92 22.29 1.68
N PHE A 712 -40.49 23.11 2.64
CA PHE A 712 -40.04 24.49 2.53
C PHE A 712 -41.06 25.46 1.89
N ASN A 713 -42.31 25.04 1.67
CA ASN A 713 -43.37 25.90 1.13
C ASN A 713 -43.88 26.94 2.15
N GLY A 714 -43.53 26.81 3.43
CA GLY A 714 -43.87 27.76 4.49
C GLY A 714 -43.09 29.08 4.46
N GLY A 715 -41.96 29.14 3.76
CA GLY A 715 -41.05 30.30 3.76
C GLY A 715 -40.15 30.40 5.01
N GLU A 716 -39.20 31.35 5.00
CA GLU A 716 -38.12 31.40 6.00
C GLU A 716 -38.57 31.46 7.46
N ASP A 717 -39.61 32.22 7.80
CA ASP A 717 -40.11 32.34 9.19
C ASP A 717 -40.63 31.01 9.75
N VAL A 718 -41.13 30.11 8.89
CA VAL A 718 -41.60 28.76 9.26
C VAL A 718 -40.44 27.78 9.32
N VAL A 719 -39.47 27.91 8.41
CA VAL A 719 -38.33 26.98 8.31
C VAL A 719 -37.30 27.25 9.41
N PHE A 720 -37.04 28.52 9.77
CA PHE A 720 -35.99 28.92 10.72
C PHE A 720 -36.51 29.48 12.05
N GLY A 721 -37.81 29.73 12.16
CA GLY A 721 -38.44 30.32 13.34
C GLY A 721 -38.20 31.82 13.47
N SER A 722 -39.00 32.47 14.32
CA SER A 722 -38.98 33.93 14.52
C SER A 722 -38.53 34.37 15.92
N GLY A 723 -38.27 33.42 16.83
CA GLY A 723 -37.73 33.69 18.17
C GLY A 723 -36.19 33.67 18.21
N PRO A 724 -35.55 34.22 19.27
CA PRO A 724 -34.13 34.01 19.52
C PRO A 724 -33.83 32.51 19.61
N GLY A 725 -32.80 32.03 18.91
CA GLY A 725 -32.53 30.58 18.86
C GLY A 725 -33.50 29.78 17.95
N GLY A 726 -34.22 30.45 17.05
CA GLY A 726 -35.07 29.79 16.04
C GLY A 726 -36.35 29.14 16.59
N GLU A 727 -36.84 29.61 17.73
CA GLU A 727 -38.06 29.06 18.36
C GLU A 727 -39.24 29.01 17.37
N GLY A 728 -39.85 27.83 17.25
CA GLY A 728 -40.99 27.56 16.38
C GLY A 728 -40.65 27.18 14.93
N GLY A 729 -39.38 27.24 14.53
CA GLY A 729 -38.94 26.79 13.19
C GLY A 729 -38.74 25.28 13.09
N SER A 730 -38.85 24.71 11.88
CA SER A 730 -38.50 23.31 11.61
C SER A 730 -37.00 23.01 11.79
N PHE A 731 -36.16 23.98 11.45
CA PHE A 731 -34.71 23.98 11.60
C PHE A 731 -34.26 25.23 12.36
N TRP A 732 -33.04 25.20 12.86
CA TRP A 732 -32.38 26.32 13.51
C TRP A 732 -31.00 26.56 12.87
N ARG A 733 -30.58 27.83 12.79
CA ARG A 733 -29.29 28.25 12.22
C ARG A 733 -28.21 28.25 13.30
N GLU A 734 -27.17 27.43 13.14
CA GLU A 734 -26.00 27.41 14.02
C GLU A 734 -24.99 28.49 13.57
N VAL A 735 -24.50 29.29 14.52
CA VAL A 735 -23.61 30.44 14.28
C VAL A 735 -22.33 30.26 15.07
N ASN A 736 -21.26 29.85 14.38
CA ASN A 736 -19.98 29.48 14.97
C ASN A 736 -18.84 29.69 13.94
N MET A 737 -17.61 29.86 14.41
CA MET A 737 -16.40 30.01 13.59
C MET A 737 -15.17 29.22 14.10
N ASP A 738 -15.36 28.28 15.03
CA ASP A 738 -14.30 27.44 15.63
C ASP A 738 -13.78 26.30 14.71
N GLY A 739 -14.35 26.13 13.52
CA GLY A 739 -14.00 25.07 12.58
C GLY A 739 -14.50 23.68 12.97
N PHE A 740 -15.47 23.58 13.90
CA PHE A 740 -16.23 22.39 14.29
C PHE A 740 -15.43 21.14 14.69
N GLY A 741 -14.15 21.30 15.06
CA GLY A 741 -13.23 20.21 15.38
C GLY A 741 -12.50 19.60 14.17
N ASN A 742 -12.93 19.92 12.95
CA ASN A 742 -12.25 19.57 11.70
C ASN A 742 -11.24 20.65 11.22
N GLY A 743 -11.31 21.84 11.83
CA GLY A 743 -10.55 23.02 11.42
C GLY A 743 -11.03 23.59 10.08
N GLU A 744 -12.34 23.49 9.81
CA GLU A 744 -13.06 24.08 8.68
C GLU A 744 -12.80 25.60 8.56
N PHE A 745 -12.79 26.14 7.33
CA PHE A 745 -12.31 27.51 7.05
C PHE A 745 -13.42 28.56 6.89
N GLU A 746 -14.69 28.16 6.93
CA GLU A 746 -15.81 29.11 6.99
C GLU A 746 -16.15 29.53 8.42
N MET A 747 -17.00 30.55 8.53
CA MET A 747 -17.87 30.77 9.67
C MET A 747 -19.32 30.47 9.26
N THR A 748 -20.12 29.87 10.13
CA THR A 748 -21.55 29.66 9.86
C THR A 748 -22.34 30.85 10.40
N THR A 749 -23.35 31.33 9.65
CA THR A 749 -24.04 32.58 9.98
C THR A 749 -25.56 32.45 10.02
N ALA A 750 -26.21 33.36 10.75
CA ALA A 750 -27.66 33.54 10.73
C ALA A 750 -28.18 34.29 9.47
N SER A 751 -27.31 34.57 8.49
CA SER A 751 -27.62 35.43 7.33
C SER A 751 -28.50 34.71 6.31
N SER A 752 -29.51 35.42 5.79
CA SER A 752 -30.28 34.99 4.60
C SER A 752 -29.47 35.05 3.30
N LYS A 753 -28.19 35.47 3.33
CA LYS A 753 -27.24 35.16 2.25
C LYS A 753 -26.81 33.69 2.26
N ASN A 754 -26.70 33.09 3.44
CA ASN A 754 -26.09 31.77 3.63
C ASN A 754 -27.10 30.65 3.82
N SER A 755 -28.27 30.95 4.40
CA SER A 755 -29.39 29.99 4.46
C SER A 755 -30.70 30.71 4.18
N TYR A 756 -31.39 30.35 3.10
CA TYR A 756 -32.63 31.01 2.66
C TYR A 756 -33.60 30.04 2.00
N VAL A 757 -34.85 30.45 1.86
CA VAL A 757 -35.93 29.64 1.25
C VAL A 757 -36.50 30.39 0.05
N LYS A 758 -36.52 29.73 -1.11
CA LYS A 758 -36.90 30.32 -2.40
C LYS A 758 -37.61 29.30 -3.26
N ASP A 759 -38.78 29.66 -3.79
CA ASP A 759 -39.58 28.84 -4.72
C ASP A 759 -39.86 27.39 -4.25
N GLY A 760 -39.98 27.18 -2.93
CA GLY A 760 -40.19 25.87 -2.30
C GLY A 760 -38.91 25.07 -2.03
N ILE A 761 -37.73 25.66 -2.23
CA ILE A 761 -36.43 25.02 -2.04
C ILE A 761 -35.65 25.77 -0.94
N LEU A 762 -35.04 25.01 -0.01
CA LEU A 762 -34.05 25.52 0.93
C LEU A 762 -32.67 25.55 0.27
N TYR A 763 -31.93 26.65 0.42
CA TYR A 763 -30.57 26.79 -0.08
C TYR A 763 -29.59 27.05 1.07
N LEU A 764 -28.48 26.30 1.10
CA LEU A 764 -27.33 26.52 1.98
C LEU A 764 -26.12 26.93 1.12
N ALA A 765 -25.66 28.17 1.27
CA ALA A 765 -24.85 28.87 0.28
C ALA A 765 -23.56 29.50 0.87
N PRO A 766 -22.37 29.21 0.30
CA PRO A 766 -21.12 29.84 0.72
C PRO A 766 -20.88 31.19 0.01
N THR A 767 -20.55 32.21 0.80
CA THR A 767 -20.24 33.60 0.39
C THR A 767 -18.88 34.03 0.94
N LEU A 768 -18.25 35.06 0.37
CA LEU A 768 -16.93 35.51 0.85
C LEU A 768 -17.07 36.49 2.02
N THR A 769 -16.35 36.26 3.12
CA THR A 769 -16.26 37.21 4.25
C THR A 769 -15.70 38.56 3.78
N ALA A 770 -14.83 38.55 2.76
CA ALA A 770 -14.29 39.74 2.13
C ALA A 770 -15.33 40.65 1.46
N GLU A 771 -16.53 40.15 1.12
CA GLU A 771 -17.64 40.96 0.61
C GLU A 771 -18.30 41.83 1.69
N GLU A 772 -18.13 41.49 2.98
CA GLU A 772 -18.71 42.23 4.11
C GLU A 772 -17.69 43.14 4.82
N ILE A 773 -16.46 42.66 5.04
CA ILE A 773 -15.42 43.42 5.78
C ILE A 773 -14.22 43.84 4.92
N GLY A 774 -14.09 43.37 3.68
CA GLY A 774 -12.94 43.61 2.82
C GLY A 774 -11.76 42.67 3.09
N SER A 775 -11.03 42.30 2.03
CA SER A 775 -9.90 41.35 2.08
C SER A 775 -8.79 41.72 3.05
N ASP A 776 -8.50 43.01 3.22
CA ASP A 776 -7.46 43.47 4.14
C ASP A 776 -7.80 43.25 5.61
N ASN A 777 -9.10 43.26 5.97
CA ASN A 777 -9.56 42.98 7.34
C ASN A 777 -9.69 41.46 7.58
N VAL A 778 -9.93 40.67 6.52
CA VAL A 778 -9.79 39.20 6.56
C VAL A 778 -8.33 38.83 6.85
N LEU A 779 -7.38 39.37 6.07
CA LEU A 779 -5.95 38.99 6.14
C LEU A 779 -5.13 39.73 7.21
N GLY A 780 -5.63 40.83 7.78
CA GLY A 780 -4.92 41.66 8.76
C GLY A 780 -3.87 42.60 8.15
N ASN A 781 -4.01 42.94 6.86
CA ASN A 781 -3.02 43.70 6.09
C ASN A 781 -2.86 45.14 6.61
N ASN A 782 -3.95 45.77 7.04
CA ASN A 782 -3.97 47.14 7.56
C ASN A 782 -3.78 47.22 9.09
N GLY A 783 -3.31 46.14 9.72
CA GLY A 783 -3.14 46.00 11.16
C GLY A 783 -4.04 44.91 11.76
N ALA A 784 -3.95 44.73 13.09
CA ALA A 784 -4.74 43.72 13.78
C ALA A 784 -6.24 44.08 13.74
N TYR A 785 -7.06 43.17 13.22
CA TYR A 785 -8.51 43.33 13.09
C TYR A 785 -9.22 42.23 13.89
N ILE A 786 -10.25 42.61 14.67
CA ILE A 786 -11.04 41.68 15.48
C ILE A 786 -12.47 41.67 14.91
N TYR A 787 -12.94 40.50 14.51
CA TYR A 787 -14.30 40.25 14.08
C TYR A 787 -15.05 39.47 15.16
N ASN A 788 -16.24 39.92 15.53
CA ASN A 788 -17.13 39.22 16.45
C ASN A 788 -18.41 38.84 15.67
N ILE A 789 -18.77 37.57 15.64
CA ILE A 789 -19.94 37.11 14.90
C ILE A 789 -21.23 37.46 15.64
N THR A 790 -22.24 37.95 14.92
CA THR A 790 -23.52 38.38 15.53
C THR A 790 -24.44 37.19 15.71
N GLY A 791 -24.92 36.97 16.93
CA GLY A 791 -25.84 35.87 17.24
C GLY A 791 -25.18 34.51 17.40
N CYS A 792 -23.88 34.47 17.78
CA CYS A 792 -23.14 33.24 18.07
C CYS A 792 -23.91 32.26 18.98
N THR A 793 -23.91 30.98 18.62
CA THR A 793 -24.75 29.94 19.26
C THR A 793 -23.97 28.93 20.12
N PHE A 794 -22.78 29.30 20.61
CA PHE A 794 -21.89 28.41 21.38
C PHE A 794 -22.56 27.82 22.62
N ASN A 795 -23.39 28.60 23.32
CA ASN A 795 -24.06 28.16 24.54
C ASN A 795 -25.18 27.16 24.22
N GLU A 796 -25.80 27.32 23.06
CA GLU A 796 -26.95 26.55 22.59
C GLU A 796 -26.51 25.21 21.97
N THR A 797 -25.41 25.18 21.21
CA THR A 797 -24.86 23.93 20.67
C THR A 797 -24.19 23.08 21.76
N ALA A 798 -23.38 23.70 22.63
CA ALA A 798 -22.59 23.00 23.63
C ALA A 798 -23.46 22.18 24.61
N VAL A 799 -23.07 20.91 24.82
CA VAL A 799 -23.80 19.90 25.60
C VAL A 799 -24.16 20.37 27.03
N ASN A 800 -23.31 21.21 27.62
CA ASN A 800 -23.44 21.73 28.99
C ASN A 800 -23.71 23.25 29.03
N GLY A 801 -24.29 23.86 27.98
CA GLY A 801 -24.61 25.30 28.01
C GLY A 801 -23.39 26.23 27.93
N GLY A 802 -22.27 25.76 27.36
CA GLY A 802 -20.97 26.46 27.37
C GLY A 802 -20.13 26.24 28.63
N PHE A 803 -20.54 25.36 29.56
CA PHE A 803 -19.82 25.10 30.82
C PHE A 803 -18.96 23.83 30.80
N ILE A 804 -17.71 23.96 31.26
CA ILE A 804 -16.75 22.87 31.48
C ILE A 804 -16.53 22.63 32.97
N ALA A 805 -15.95 21.49 33.35
CA ALA A 805 -15.52 21.25 34.73
C ALA A 805 -14.41 22.24 35.12
N ASP A 806 -14.42 22.73 36.37
CA ASP A 806 -13.38 23.65 36.85
C ASP A 806 -11.98 23.01 36.79
N PRO A 807 -11.05 23.52 35.95
CA PRO A 807 -9.71 22.93 35.80
C PRO A 807 -8.86 23.05 37.07
N ASN A 808 -9.26 23.86 38.06
CA ASN A 808 -8.61 23.96 39.36
C ASN A 808 -9.05 22.85 40.34
N GLY A 809 -9.99 21.98 39.95
CA GLY A 809 -10.43 20.83 40.74
C GLY A 809 -11.42 21.16 41.87
N SER A 810 -12.00 22.36 41.89
CA SER A 810 -12.90 22.84 42.96
C SER A 810 -14.24 22.09 43.07
N GLY A 811 -14.51 21.14 42.19
CA GLY A 811 -15.80 20.41 42.11
C GLY A 811 -16.95 21.21 41.50
N GLY A 812 -16.69 22.42 40.99
CA GLY A 812 -17.66 23.25 40.26
C GLY A 812 -17.55 23.13 38.75
N GLN A 813 -18.40 23.86 38.05
CA GLN A 813 -18.28 24.14 36.61
C GLN A 813 -17.91 25.61 36.38
N VAL A 814 -17.18 25.89 35.31
CA VAL A 814 -16.82 27.23 34.85
C VAL A 814 -17.24 27.41 33.40
N PHE A 815 -17.54 28.64 33.01
CA PHE A 815 -17.87 28.96 31.62
C PHE A 815 -16.60 28.89 30.76
N ASP A 816 -16.67 28.20 29.63
CA ASP A 816 -15.56 28.09 28.69
C ASP A 816 -15.44 29.35 27.81
N TYR A 817 -14.81 30.37 28.38
CA TYR A 817 -14.42 31.57 27.62
C TYR A 817 -13.47 31.25 26.45
N GLY A 818 -12.70 30.16 26.50
CA GLY A 818 -11.78 29.78 25.42
C GLY A 818 -12.53 29.32 24.19
N GLY A 819 -13.39 28.31 24.37
CA GLY A 819 -14.32 27.84 23.34
C GLY A 819 -15.24 28.95 22.84
N TYR A 820 -15.83 29.75 23.76
CA TYR A 820 -16.67 30.89 23.38
C TYR A 820 -15.94 31.91 22.50
N TYR A 821 -14.70 32.30 22.84
CA TYR A 821 -13.97 33.26 22.00
C TYR A 821 -13.56 32.65 20.65
N ALA A 822 -13.18 31.38 20.58
CA ALA A 822 -12.92 30.71 19.29
C ALA A 822 -14.19 30.60 18.43
N ALA A 823 -15.34 30.33 19.05
CA ALA A 823 -16.61 30.14 18.37
C ALA A 823 -17.27 31.46 17.93
N CYS A 824 -17.06 32.54 18.69
CA CYS A 824 -17.77 33.80 18.52
C CYS A 824 -16.89 34.96 18.02
N SER A 825 -15.57 34.78 17.90
CA SER A 825 -14.67 35.84 17.44
C SER A 825 -13.40 35.32 16.76
N ALA A 826 -12.92 36.07 15.77
CA ALA A 826 -11.64 35.81 15.10
C ALA A 826 -10.78 37.08 15.05
N THR A 827 -9.46 36.92 15.12
CA THR A 827 -8.49 38.03 15.05
C THR A 827 -7.54 37.82 13.89
N ALA A 828 -7.60 38.71 12.88
CA ALA A 828 -6.61 38.76 11.83
C ALA A 828 -5.39 39.56 12.26
N ASN A 829 -4.19 39.00 12.10
CA ASN A 829 -2.93 39.66 12.45
C ASN A 829 -1.78 39.04 11.64
N THR A 830 -1.22 39.82 10.71
CA THR A 830 -0.12 39.40 9.82
C THR A 830 1.14 38.94 10.58
N THR A 831 1.47 39.53 11.73
CA THR A 831 2.61 39.11 12.57
C THR A 831 2.35 37.77 13.29
N ALA A 832 1.10 37.43 13.55
CA ALA A 832 0.71 36.19 14.24
C ALA A 832 0.26 35.08 13.27
N GLY A 833 0.26 35.32 11.96
CA GLY A 833 -0.27 34.42 10.94
C GLY A 833 -1.79 34.32 10.87
N THR A 834 -2.51 34.62 11.97
CA THR A 834 -3.97 34.47 12.07
C THR A 834 -4.74 35.36 11.09
N ILE A 835 -5.94 34.91 10.70
CA ILE A 835 -6.90 35.62 9.84
C ILE A 835 -8.33 35.46 10.40
N VAL A 836 -9.28 36.26 9.91
CA VAL A 836 -10.71 35.96 10.05
C VAL A 836 -11.07 34.88 9.02
N ASN A 837 -11.96 33.94 9.37
CA ASN A 837 -12.44 32.87 8.48
C ASN A 837 -12.85 33.47 7.11
N PRO A 838 -12.18 33.12 6.00
CA PRO A 838 -12.32 33.83 4.72
C PRO A 838 -13.67 33.63 4.03
N VAL A 839 -14.45 32.63 4.45
CA VAL A 839 -15.76 32.27 3.90
C VAL A 839 -16.83 32.37 4.99
N GLN A 840 -18.04 32.75 4.59
CA GLN A 840 -19.27 32.59 5.35
C GLN A 840 -20.10 31.48 4.71
N SER A 841 -20.73 30.61 5.50
CA SER A 841 -21.64 29.58 5.01
C SER A 841 -22.79 29.36 6.00
N ALA A 842 -23.54 28.27 5.83
CA ALA A 842 -24.60 27.88 6.76
C ALA A 842 -24.44 26.43 7.22
N ARG A 843 -24.80 26.24 8.49
CA ARG A 843 -25.01 24.99 9.18
C ARG A 843 -26.35 25.12 9.90
N ILE A 844 -27.25 24.17 9.66
CA ILE A 844 -28.58 24.18 10.28
C ILE A 844 -28.88 22.81 10.88
N SER A 845 -29.66 22.77 11.96
CA SER A 845 -30.01 21.51 12.61
C SER A 845 -31.41 21.52 13.21
N THR A 846 -31.92 20.31 13.50
CA THR A 846 -33.20 20.09 14.18
C THR A 846 -33.06 20.01 15.70
N LEU A 847 -31.89 20.39 16.25
CA LEU A 847 -31.51 20.21 17.66
C LEU A 847 -32.50 20.83 18.67
N MET A 848 -33.00 22.03 18.39
CA MET A 848 -33.94 22.71 19.30
C MET A 848 -35.30 22.02 19.35
N ASN A 849 -35.76 21.48 18.21
CA ASN A 849 -36.96 20.64 18.17
C ASN A 849 -36.74 19.31 18.91
N ALA A 850 -35.61 18.64 18.68
CA ALA A 850 -35.26 17.42 19.42
C ALA A 850 -35.22 17.63 20.95
N ARG A 851 -34.65 18.75 21.41
CA ARG A 851 -34.58 19.12 22.83
C ARG A 851 -35.90 19.61 23.42
N SER A 852 -36.88 20.03 22.60
CA SER A 852 -38.18 20.53 23.07
C SER A 852 -39.04 19.48 23.80
N GLY A 853 -38.70 18.19 23.68
CA GLY A 853 -39.50 17.09 24.22
C GLY A 853 -40.81 16.81 23.47
N SER A 854 -41.11 17.54 22.38
CA SER A 854 -42.23 17.25 21.48
C SER A 854 -42.09 15.91 20.74
N GLY A 855 -40.86 15.38 20.67
CA GLY A 855 -40.53 14.19 19.89
C GLY A 855 -40.41 14.44 18.39
N ASN A 856 -40.55 15.69 17.93
CA ASN A 856 -40.26 16.12 16.56
C ASN A 856 -38.78 16.52 16.44
N GLY A 857 -38.19 16.42 15.25
CA GLY A 857 -36.81 16.83 15.02
C GLY A 857 -35.72 15.86 15.52
N SER A 858 -36.08 14.70 16.09
CA SER A 858 -35.18 13.55 16.22
C SER A 858 -35.82 12.29 15.63
N THR A 859 -35.02 11.25 15.41
CA THR A 859 -35.54 9.89 15.27
C THR A 859 -34.59 8.86 15.88
N LYS A 860 -35.13 7.66 16.14
CA LYS A 860 -34.44 6.44 16.51
C LYS A 860 -35.20 5.26 15.91
N TYR A 861 -34.49 4.40 15.18
CA TYR A 861 -35.04 3.25 14.45
C TYR A 861 -36.22 3.63 13.52
N GLY A 862 -35.92 3.86 12.25
CA GLY A 862 -36.91 4.15 11.23
C GLY A 862 -36.25 4.52 9.91
N ARG A 863 -36.59 5.70 9.38
CA ARG A 863 -36.11 6.17 8.09
C ARG A 863 -35.89 7.68 8.09
N VAL A 864 -34.90 8.14 7.34
CA VAL A 864 -34.77 9.55 6.94
C VAL A 864 -34.65 9.58 5.41
N GLU A 865 -35.34 10.50 4.75
CA GLU A 865 -35.16 10.84 3.33
C GLU A 865 -34.95 12.33 3.18
N ILE A 866 -33.91 12.72 2.44
CA ILE A 866 -33.59 14.11 2.11
C ILE A 866 -33.39 14.18 0.61
N ARG A 867 -34.19 14.98 -0.10
CA ARG A 867 -33.99 15.22 -1.53
C ARG A 867 -33.18 16.49 -1.73
N ALA A 868 -31.96 16.37 -2.27
CA ALA A 868 -31.03 17.48 -2.40
C ALA A 868 -30.20 17.42 -3.69
N LYS A 869 -29.86 18.58 -4.23
CA LYS A 869 -28.83 18.80 -5.26
C LYS A 869 -27.57 19.30 -4.55
N MET A 870 -26.43 18.63 -4.75
CA MET A 870 -25.17 19.03 -4.13
C MET A 870 -24.63 20.34 -4.73
N PRO A 871 -23.84 21.13 -3.98
CA PRO A 871 -23.13 22.29 -4.51
C PRO A 871 -21.99 21.87 -5.45
N THR A 872 -21.44 22.81 -6.20
CA THR A 872 -20.25 22.61 -7.04
C THR A 872 -19.28 23.78 -6.90
N GLY A 873 -17.98 23.48 -6.89
CA GLY A 873 -16.92 24.44 -6.62
C GLY A 873 -15.80 23.80 -5.78
N ASP A 874 -14.55 24.11 -6.10
CA ASP A 874 -13.41 23.52 -5.38
C ASP A 874 -13.44 23.86 -3.88
N TRP A 875 -13.06 22.88 -3.06
CA TRP A 875 -12.97 22.97 -1.59
C TRP A 875 -14.29 23.11 -0.84
N LEU A 876 -15.45 22.98 -1.50
CA LEU A 876 -16.74 22.85 -0.83
C LEU A 876 -16.94 21.41 -0.29
N TRP A 877 -17.50 21.30 0.91
CA TRP A 877 -17.80 20.05 1.62
C TRP A 877 -19.26 20.06 2.10
N PRO A 878 -20.24 19.75 1.23
CA PRO A 878 -21.61 19.50 1.64
C PRO A 878 -21.72 18.23 2.49
N ALA A 879 -22.52 18.31 3.56
CA ALA A 879 -22.84 17.18 4.42
C ALA A 879 -24.31 17.18 4.88
N LEU A 880 -24.90 15.99 4.93
CA LEU A 880 -26.21 15.68 5.52
C LEU A 880 -26.01 14.53 6.53
N TRP A 881 -26.11 14.82 7.82
CA TRP A 881 -25.61 13.93 8.88
C TRP A 881 -26.36 14.11 10.20
N MET A 882 -26.12 13.23 11.17
CA MET A 882 -26.87 13.21 12.42
C MET A 882 -25.99 12.99 13.65
N LEU A 883 -26.29 13.73 14.72
CA LEU A 883 -25.66 13.59 16.04
C LEU A 883 -26.69 13.15 17.11
N PRO A 884 -26.24 12.52 18.22
CA PRO A 884 -27.09 12.11 19.33
C PRO A 884 -27.56 13.31 20.16
N VAL A 885 -28.84 13.35 20.51
CA VAL A 885 -29.45 14.50 21.22
C VAL A 885 -28.85 14.76 22.61
N ASN A 886 -28.47 13.68 23.32
CA ASN A 886 -28.11 13.73 24.75
C ASN A 886 -26.66 13.28 25.08
N ASN A 887 -25.86 12.87 24.08
CA ASN A 887 -24.50 12.33 24.30
C ASN A 887 -24.41 11.25 25.41
N THR A 888 -25.37 10.30 25.41
CA THR A 888 -25.63 9.34 26.50
C THR A 888 -24.41 8.54 26.99
N TYR A 889 -23.43 8.26 26.12
CA TYR A 889 -22.23 7.48 26.45
C TYR A 889 -21.02 8.37 26.78
N GLY A 890 -21.09 9.67 26.48
CA GLY A 890 -20.00 10.65 26.55
C GLY A 890 -19.84 11.44 25.25
N PRO A 891 -18.79 12.28 25.13
CA PRO A 891 -18.55 13.10 23.95
C PRO A 891 -18.26 12.26 22.69
N TRP A 892 -18.32 12.90 21.52
CA TRP A 892 -17.94 12.31 20.24
C TRP A 892 -16.56 11.62 20.29
N PRO A 893 -16.36 10.47 19.59
CA PRO A 893 -17.32 9.72 18.79
C PRO A 893 -18.12 8.69 19.63
N ARG A 894 -18.05 8.77 20.96
CA ARG A 894 -18.54 7.70 21.86
C ARG A 894 -20.05 7.54 21.87
N SER A 895 -20.79 8.61 21.61
CA SER A 895 -22.25 8.55 21.46
C SER A 895 -22.72 8.37 20.01
N GLY A 896 -21.79 8.14 19.07
CA GLY A 896 -22.07 7.87 17.66
C GLY A 896 -22.32 9.12 16.82
N GLU A 897 -22.26 8.95 15.51
CA GLU A 897 -22.55 9.94 14.46
C GLU A 897 -22.96 9.19 13.18
N ILE A 898 -23.91 9.71 12.41
CA ILE A 898 -24.45 9.05 11.21
C ILE A 898 -24.38 9.98 10.01
N ASP A 899 -23.49 9.71 9.08
CA ASP A 899 -23.25 10.54 7.90
C ASP A 899 -24.03 9.97 6.73
N ILE A 900 -25.22 10.54 6.47
CA ILE A 900 -26.16 10.07 5.43
C ILE A 900 -25.59 10.39 4.04
N VAL A 901 -24.94 11.54 3.89
CA VAL A 901 -24.04 11.81 2.77
C VAL A 901 -23.02 12.90 3.11
N GLU A 902 -21.78 12.65 2.70
CA GLU A 902 -20.75 13.68 2.50
C GLU A 902 -20.31 13.69 1.03
N SER A 903 -19.87 14.85 0.53
CA SER A 903 -19.27 14.96 -0.82
C SER A 903 -18.23 16.09 -0.88
N ARG A 904 -17.52 16.20 -2.00
CA ARG A 904 -16.62 17.31 -2.33
C ARG A 904 -17.17 18.06 -3.53
N GLY A 905 -17.24 19.38 -3.50
CA GLY A 905 -17.69 20.19 -4.63
C GLY A 905 -16.70 20.27 -5.80
N ASN A 906 -15.45 19.80 -5.62
CA ASN A 906 -14.42 19.80 -6.65
C ASN A 906 -14.87 19.08 -7.94
N GLY A 907 -14.44 19.57 -9.10
CA GLY A 907 -14.88 19.02 -10.39
C GLY A 907 -14.53 17.54 -10.63
N ILE A 908 -15.13 16.90 -11.65
CA ILE A 908 -14.93 15.47 -11.99
C ILE A 908 -13.44 15.13 -12.27
N SER A 909 -12.63 16.11 -12.62
CA SER A 909 -11.17 15.97 -12.80
C SER A 909 -10.37 15.91 -11.49
N TYR A 910 -11.02 16.05 -10.32
CA TYR A 910 -10.36 15.98 -9.02
C TYR A 910 -9.98 14.53 -8.67
N THR A 911 -8.69 14.31 -8.42
CA THR A 911 -8.07 12.98 -8.31
C THR A 911 -8.39 12.23 -7.02
N ALA A 912 -8.97 12.88 -6.01
CA ALA A 912 -9.37 12.29 -4.73
C ALA A 912 -10.88 12.40 -4.49
N ASN A 913 -11.67 11.79 -5.38
CA ASN A 913 -13.14 11.68 -5.29
C ASN A 913 -13.87 13.06 -5.19
N GLY A 914 -14.03 13.74 -6.33
CA GLY A 914 -14.78 15.00 -6.46
C GLY A 914 -16.31 14.83 -6.49
N ALA A 915 -17.03 15.83 -7.01
CA ALA A 915 -18.50 15.98 -6.95
C ALA A 915 -19.32 14.89 -7.64
N ASN A 916 -18.68 13.92 -8.29
CA ASN A 916 -19.31 12.71 -8.83
C ASN A 916 -19.18 11.49 -7.88
N PHE A 917 -18.78 11.71 -6.63
CA PHE A 917 -18.72 10.75 -5.54
C PHE A 917 -19.52 11.24 -4.32
N VAL A 918 -20.08 10.31 -3.56
CA VAL A 918 -20.74 10.53 -2.27
C VAL A 918 -20.33 9.45 -1.29
N GLN A 919 -20.08 9.81 -0.03
CA GLN A 919 -19.70 8.90 1.05
C GLN A 919 -20.83 8.78 2.07
N GLY A 920 -21.05 7.58 2.60
CA GLY A 920 -21.89 7.36 3.77
C GLY A 920 -21.04 6.69 4.86
N ALA A 921 -21.16 7.16 6.09
CA ALA A 921 -20.29 6.76 7.19
C ALA A 921 -21.01 6.67 8.54
N LEU A 922 -20.31 6.05 9.50
CA LEU A 922 -20.67 6.01 10.91
C LEU A 922 -19.39 6.27 11.72
N ASN A 923 -19.32 7.35 12.49
CA ASN A 923 -18.23 7.56 13.46
C ASN A 923 -18.63 6.96 14.81
N TRP A 924 -17.72 6.19 15.41
CA TRP A 924 -17.92 5.53 16.71
C TRP A 924 -16.57 5.16 17.32
N GLY A 925 -16.42 5.31 18.63
CA GLY A 925 -15.20 4.93 19.34
C GLY A 925 -15.13 5.40 20.79
N PRO A 926 -14.27 4.80 21.64
CA PRO A 926 -14.16 5.17 23.04
C PRO A 926 -13.51 6.55 23.27
N SER A 927 -12.74 7.06 22.31
CA SER A 927 -12.23 8.44 22.25
C SER A 927 -11.99 8.87 20.79
N PRO A 928 -11.78 10.18 20.50
CA PRO A 928 -11.44 10.66 19.16
C PRO A 928 -10.27 9.93 18.49
N GLN A 929 -9.21 9.62 19.25
CA GLN A 929 -8.01 8.92 18.78
C GLN A 929 -8.24 7.43 18.50
N LEU A 930 -9.43 6.91 18.83
CA LEU A 930 -9.88 5.54 18.59
C LEU A 930 -11.21 5.52 17.83
N ASN A 931 -11.53 6.60 17.08
CA ASN A 931 -12.62 6.60 16.13
C ASN A 931 -12.43 5.49 15.09
N SER A 932 -13.45 4.68 14.86
CA SER A 932 -13.42 3.47 14.05
C SER A 932 -14.16 3.58 12.73
N VAL A 933 -14.40 4.82 12.27
CA VAL A 933 -15.03 5.15 10.98
C VAL A 933 -14.40 4.42 9.78
N SER A 934 -13.10 4.12 9.83
CA SER A 934 -12.40 3.31 8.83
C SER A 934 -12.94 1.87 8.67
N LYS A 935 -13.73 1.38 9.63
CA LYS A 935 -14.44 0.09 9.58
C LYS A 935 -15.91 0.24 9.16
N SER A 936 -16.37 1.45 8.86
CA SER A 936 -17.80 1.79 8.68
C SER A 936 -18.06 3.01 7.77
N TYR A 937 -17.20 3.27 6.79
CA TYR A 937 -17.51 4.17 5.67
C TYR A 937 -17.50 3.40 4.34
N SER A 938 -18.22 3.91 3.35
CA SER A 938 -18.10 3.46 1.96
C SER A 938 -18.66 4.53 0.98
N TRP A 939 -18.29 4.41 -0.30
CA TRP A 939 -18.53 5.40 -1.34
C TRP A 939 -19.44 4.87 -2.46
N TRP A 940 -20.34 5.71 -2.95
CA TRP A 940 -21.00 5.53 -4.24
C TRP A 940 -20.48 6.56 -5.26
N SER A 941 -20.44 6.20 -6.55
CA SER A 941 -19.90 7.07 -7.60
C SER A 941 -20.74 7.04 -8.88
N ASN A 942 -20.85 8.21 -9.52
CA ASN A 942 -21.43 8.36 -10.84
C ASN A 942 -20.30 8.62 -11.84
N LYS A 943 -20.17 7.78 -12.87
CA LYS A 943 -19.04 7.85 -13.82
C LYS A 943 -19.22 8.90 -14.93
N ARG A 944 -20.30 9.69 -14.93
CA ARG A 944 -20.65 10.60 -16.06
C ARG A 944 -21.11 12.00 -15.67
N VAL A 945 -21.78 12.17 -14.53
CA VAL A 945 -22.30 13.47 -14.05
C VAL A 945 -22.05 13.61 -12.55
N PRO A 946 -21.88 14.84 -12.04
CA PRO A 946 -21.77 15.08 -10.60
C PRO A 946 -23.16 15.06 -9.93
N PHE A 947 -23.19 14.84 -8.62
CA PHE A 947 -24.39 14.94 -7.78
C PHE A 947 -24.91 16.38 -7.61
N SER A 948 -24.23 17.35 -8.21
CA SER A 948 -24.66 18.75 -8.37
C SER A 948 -25.47 19.03 -9.64
N ASN A 949 -25.62 18.03 -10.53
CA ASN A 949 -26.34 18.20 -11.80
C ASN A 949 -27.87 18.09 -11.67
N ASP A 950 -28.37 17.32 -10.70
CA ASP A 950 -29.81 17.09 -10.46
C ASP A 950 -30.05 16.82 -8.97
N PHE A 951 -31.31 16.80 -8.54
CA PHE A 951 -31.72 16.48 -7.17
C PHE A 951 -31.79 14.96 -6.95
N HIS A 952 -30.93 14.47 -6.05
CA HIS A 952 -30.86 13.08 -5.62
C HIS A 952 -31.57 12.86 -4.29
N THR A 953 -32.05 11.64 -4.02
CA THR A 953 -32.70 11.29 -2.74
C THR A 953 -31.74 10.50 -1.85
N TYR A 954 -31.19 11.15 -0.83
CA TYR A 954 -30.32 10.53 0.16
C TYR A 954 -31.18 9.93 1.28
N ALA A 955 -30.97 8.65 1.57
CA ALA A 955 -31.85 7.88 2.45
C ALA A 955 -31.08 7.04 3.47
N LEU A 956 -31.53 7.14 4.73
CA LEU A 956 -31.13 6.31 5.85
C LEU A 956 -32.28 5.35 6.20
N GLU A 957 -31.98 4.06 6.33
CA GLU A 957 -32.84 3.04 6.95
C GLU A 957 -32.14 2.50 8.19
N TRP A 958 -32.80 2.52 9.34
CA TRP A 958 -32.19 2.20 10.63
C TRP A 958 -33.15 1.36 11.46
N THR A 959 -32.67 0.24 12.01
CA THR A 959 -33.45 -0.68 12.85
C THR A 959 -32.60 -1.16 14.02
N THR A 960 -33.17 -1.94 14.94
CA THR A 960 -32.40 -2.63 16.00
C THR A 960 -31.42 -3.70 15.47
N SER A 961 -31.36 -3.95 14.15
CA SER A 961 -30.48 -4.95 13.54
C SER A 961 -29.47 -4.41 12.52
N PHE A 962 -29.72 -3.24 11.92
CA PHE A 962 -28.84 -2.66 10.90
C PHE A 962 -29.07 -1.15 10.71
N ILE A 963 -28.07 -0.49 10.12
CA ILE A 963 -28.17 0.79 9.41
C ILE A 963 -27.86 0.55 7.91
N ARG A 964 -28.59 1.20 7.01
CA ARG A 964 -28.31 1.26 5.57
C ARG A 964 -28.46 2.69 5.07
N ILE A 965 -27.50 3.14 4.26
CA ILE A 965 -27.42 4.48 3.67
C ILE A 965 -27.33 4.33 2.14
N TYR A 966 -28.18 5.01 1.37
CA TYR A 966 -28.23 4.90 -0.09
C TYR A 966 -28.66 6.20 -0.79
N VAL A 967 -28.38 6.30 -2.10
CA VAL A 967 -28.75 7.44 -2.95
C VAL A 967 -29.66 7.04 -4.11
N ASP A 968 -30.84 7.65 -4.20
CA ASP A 968 -31.95 7.37 -5.13
C ASP A 968 -32.61 6.00 -4.98
N THR A 969 -31.83 4.92 -4.87
CA THR A 969 -32.33 3.54 -4.75
C THR A 969 -31.42 2.69 -3.86
N ARG A 970 -31.97 1.64 -3.25
CA ARG A 970 -31.18 0.65 -2.48
C ARG A 970 -30.11 -0.10 -3.31
N LEU A 971 -30.16 -0.03 -4.65
CA LEU A 971 -29.10 -0.58 -5.51
C LEU A 971 -27.83 0.29 -5.49
N HIS A 972 -27.96 1.57 -5.14
CA HIS A 972 -26.87 2.52 -4.92
C HIS A 972 -26.60 2.67 -3.42
N THR A 973 -26.43 1.55 -2.72
CA THR A 973 -26.11 1.58 -1.29
C THR A 973 -24.70 2.11 -1.08
N LEU A 974 -24.57 3.21 -0.33
CA LEU A 974 -23.28 3.75 0.12
C LEU A 974 -22.73 2.85 1.23
N LEU A 975 -23.56 2.51 2.22
CA LEU A 975 -23.18 1.70 3.38
C LEU A 975 -24.33 0.79 3.83
N GLU A 976 -24.07 -0.48 4.15
CA GLU A 976 -24.95 -1.30 5.00
C GLU A 976 -24.11 -1.85 6.16
N TYR A 977 -24.50 -1.56 7.38
CA TYR A 977 -23.81 -1.96 8.60
C TYR A 977 -24.76 -2.74 9.51
N ARG A 978 -24.34 -3.94 9.94
CA ARG A 978 -25.14 -4.85 10.75
C ARG A 978 -24.67 -4.83 12.20
N PHE A 979 -25.65 -4.97 13.09
CA PHE A 979 -25.44 -5.01 14.55
C PHE A 979 -25.35 -6.46 15.05
N ASP A 980 -24.65 -7.32 14.30
CA ASP A 980 -24.44 -8.74 14.55
C ASP A 980 -23.20 -9.06 15.41
N GLU A 981 -22.48 -8.03 15.84
CA GLU A 981 -21.29 -8.07 16.69
C GLU A 981 -21.25 -6.79 17.55
N PRO A 982 -20.80 -6.82 18.81
CA PRO A 982 -20.62 -5.62 19.62
C PRO A 982 -19.65 -4.63 18.98
N PHE A 983 -20.03 -3.36 18.91
CA PHE A 983 -19.14 -2.31 18.38
C PHE A 983 -17.78 -2.27 19.10
N PHE A 984 -17.72 -2.47 20.43
CA PHE A 984 -16.43 -2.47 21.14
C PHE A 984 -15.50 -3.62 20.74
N GLU A 985 -16.05 -4.82 20.47
CA GLU A 985 -15.29 -5.98 20.01
C GLU A 985 -14.82 -5.75 18.56
N LYS A 986 -15.74 -5.34 17.69
CA LYS A 986 -15.50 -4.99 16.28
C LYS A 986 -14.49 -3.84 16.11
N GLY A 987 -14.38 -2.97 17.11
CA GLY A 987 -13.40 -1.90 17.23
C GLY A 987 -11.95 -2.40 17.27
N ASP A 988 -11.70 -3.61 17.76
CA ASP A 988 -10.36 -4.19 17.98
C ASP A 988 -9.43 -3.23 18.77
N TYR A 989 -9.96 -2.71 19.88
CA TYR A 989 -9.29 -1.69 20.67
C TYR A 989 -8.19 -2.25 21.58
N PRO A 990 -7.12 -1.47 21.85
CA PRO A 990 -6.10 -1.89 22.80
C PRO A 990 -6.70 -2.06 24.21
N GLN A 991 -6.32 -3.14 24.89
CA GLN A 991 -6.75 -3.48 26.27
C GLN A 991 -6.47 -2.37 27.30
N THR A 992 -5.53 -1.46 26.99
CA THR A 992 -5.18 -0.31 27.82
C THR A 992 -5.04 0.96 26.97
N ILE A 993 -5.27 2.11 27.59
CA ILE A 993 -4.97 3.44 27.04
C ILE A 993 -4.14 4.24 28.03
N VAL A 994 -3.35 5.18 27.52
CA VAL A 994 -2.70 6.21 28.36
C VAL A 994 -3.71 7.31 28.64
N ASN A 995 -3.92 7.62 29.91
CA ASN A 995 -4.71 8.77 30.33
C ASN A 995 -3.95 10.07 30.00
N ALA A 996 -4.44 10.83 29.03
CA ALA A 996 -3.77 12.03 28.53
C ALA A 996 -3.52 13.11 29.60
N SER A 997 -4.30 13.13 30.69
CA SER A 997 -4.16 14.11 31.78
C SER A 997 -3.19 13.69 32.88
N THR A 998 -2.87 12.40 33.01
CA THR A 998 -2.01 11.87 34.09
C THR A 998 -0.79 11.08 33.61
N GLY A 999 -0.72 10.76 32.31
CA GLY A 999 0.31 9.89 31.73
C GLY A 999 0.21 8.42 32.16
N GLN A 1000 -0.81 8.03 32.93
CA GLN A 1000 -0.92 6.68 33.47
C GLN A 1000 -1.61 5.72 32.49
N VAL A 1001 -1.06 4.51 32.36
CA VAL A 1001 -1.71 3.40 31.65
C VAL A 1001 -2.89 2.90 32.49
N GLN A 1002 -4.09 2.96 31.92
CA GLN A 1002 -5.33 2.45 32.52
C GLN A 1002 -5.98 1.43 31.58
N ALA A 1003 -6.76 0.50 32.12
CA ALA A 1003 -7.57 -0.41 31.30
C ALA A 1003 -8.55 0.39 30.44
N LEU A 1004 -8.69 0.03 29.16
CA LEU A 1004 -9.72 0.61 28.32
C LEU A 1004 -11.06 -0.04 28.68
N GLN A 1005 -12.00 0.77 29.16
CA GLN A 1005 -13.34 0.31 29.47
C GLN A 1005 -14.24 0.43 28.23
N ASP A 1006 -15.07 -0.58 28.00
CA ASP A 1006 -16.14 -0.50 27.00
C ASP A 1006 -17.16 0.57 27.46
N PRO A 1007 -17.33 1.67 26.70
CA PRO A 1007 -18.29 2.72 27.05
C PRO A 1007 -19.75 2.30 26.86
N TRP A 1008 -20.00 1.25 26.08
CA TRP A 1008 -21.32 0.74 25.74
C TRP A 1008 -21.74 -0.44 26.61
N ALA A 1009 -20.82 -1.10 27.31
CA ALA A 1009 -21.12 -2.15 28.29
C ALA A 1009 -22.12 -1.73 29.39
N ASP A 1010 -22.83 -2.71 29.94
CA ASP A 1010 -23.64 -2.52 31.13
C ASP A 1010 -22.74 -2.33 32.38
N PRO A 1011 -22.92 -1.25 33.16
CA PRO A 1011 -22.02 -0.91 34.27
C PRO A 1011 -22.17 -1.81 35.51
N THR A 1012 -23.11 -2.76 35.51
CA THR A 1012 -23.31 -3.71 36.62
C THR A 1012 -22.75 -5.11 36.34
N THR A 1013 -22.64 -5.48 35.06
CA THR A 1013 -22.19 -6.80 34.60
C THR A 1013 -20.88 -6.77 33.81
N GLY A 1014 -20.51 -5.62 33.22
CA GLY A 1014 -19.34 -5.47 32.37
C GLY A 1014 -19.46 -6.12 30.98
N LEU A 1015 -20.68 -6.51 30.57
CA LEU A 1015 -20.96 -7.13 29.27
C LEU A 1015 -21.54 -6.11 28.28
N PRO A 1016 -21.32 -6.25 26.96
CA PRO A 1016 -21.90 -5.37 25.94
C PRO A 1016 -23.44 -5.31 26.03
N LYS A 1017 -24.01 -4.11 25.90
CA LYS A 1017 -25.48 -3.92 25.91
C LYS A 1017 -26.14 -4.52 24.67
N GLU A 1018 -26.94 -5.56 24.88
CA GLU A 1018 -27.77 -6.17 23.85
C GLU A 1018 -29.09 -5.40 23.71
N SER A 1019 -29.42 -4.94 22.50
CA SER A 1019 -30.66 -4.20 22.22
C SER A 1019 -31.83 -5.11 21.81
N ALA A 1020 -31.57 -6.25 21.16
CA ALA A 1020 -32.57 -7.30 20.91
C ALA A 1020 -31.95 -8.65 20.44
N LYS A 1021 -32.10 -9.72 21.23
CA LYS A 1021 -31.78 -11.14 20.89
C LYS A 1021 -30.53 -11.32 20.01
N GLY A 1022 -29.36 -10.99 20.56
CA GLY A 1022 -28.08 -11.05 19.86
C GLY A 1022 -27.89 -9.91 18.86
N ARG A 1023 -28.24 -8.69 19.27
CA ARG A 1023 -27.97 -7.44 18.54
C ARG A 1023 -27.37 -6.40 19.46
N TRP A 1024 -26.39 -5.65 18.96
CA TRP A 1024 -25.64 -4.65 19.72
C TRP A 1024 -25.60 -3.34 18.93
N SER A 1025 -26.65 -2.53 19.06
CA SER A 1025 -26.79 -1.29 18.29
C SER A 1025 -26.08 -0.08 18.90
N SER A 1026 -25.74 -0.09 20.21
CA SER A 1026 -25.01 0.99 20.88
C SER A 1026 -23.67 1.29 20.18
N PRO A 1027 -23.35 2.56 19.82
CA PRO A 1027 -24.00 3.81 20.26
C PRO A 1027 -25.29 4.22 19.52
N PHE A 1028 -25.59 3.59 18.38
CA PHE A 1028 -26.74 3.87 17.51
C PHE A 1028 -28.06 3.29 18.05
N ASP A 1029 -28.31 3.53 19.34
CA ASP A 1029 -29.51 3.15 20.09
C ASP A 1029 -30.15 4.32 20.86
N GLN A 1030 -29.69 5.55 20.61
CA GLN A 1030 -30.20 6.81 21.17
C GLN A 1030 -31.08 7.57 20.15
N GLU A 1031 -31.69 8.68 20.58
CA GLU A 1031 -32.29 9.65 19.65
C GLU A 1031 -31.19 10.46 18.95
N PHE A 1032 -31.29 10.59 17.62
CA PHE A 1032 -30.39 11.40 16.79
C PHE A 1032 -31.17 12.53 16.10
N TYR A 1033 -30.57 13.72 16.01
CA TYR A 1033 -31.10 14.90 15.33
C TYR A 1033 -30.34 15.17 14.02
N LEU A 1034 -30.98 15.81 13.05
CA LEU A 1034 -30.42 16.06 11.71
C LEU A 1034 -29.62 17.38 11.69
N ILE A 1035 -28.52 17.37 10.95
CA ILE A 1035 -27.65 18.50 10.62
C ILE A 1035 -27.46 18.55 9.11
N MET A 1036 -27.49 19.75 8.54
CA MET A 1036 -27.22 20.01 7.12
C MET A 1036 -26.32 21.24 7.00
N ASN A 1037 -25.19 21.13 6.29
CA ASN A 1037 -24.24 22.22 6.11
C ASN A 1037 -23.49 22.14 4.77
N VAL A 1038 -22.83 23.25 4.41
CA VAL A 1038 -21.79 23.29 3.38
C VAL A 1038 -20.53 23.86 4.02
N ALA A 1039 -19.67 22.99 4.52
CA ALA A 1039 -18.35 23.37 5.02
C ALA A 1039 -17.41 23.73 3.86
N VAL A 1040 -16.31 24.43 4.14
CA VAL A 1040 -15.33 24.85 3.14
C VAL A 1040 -13.90 24.69 3.66
N GLY A 1041 -13.06 23.99 2.92
CA GLY A 1041 -11.69 23.67 3.35
C GLY A 1041 -11.66 22.72 4.56
N GLY A 1042 -10.68 22.89 5.45
CA GLY A 1042 -10.45 22.01 6.60
C GLY A 1042 -9.02 21.45 6.66
N VAL A 1043 -8.57 21.07 7.86
CA VAL A 1043 -7.23 20.48 8.11
C VAL A 1043 -7.28 19.04 8.66
N ASN A 1044 -8.43 18.40 8.57
CA ASN A 1044 -8.67 17.02 9.01
C ASN A 1044 -8.30 15.94 7.98
N GLY A 1045 -7.73 16.30 6.83
CA GLY A 1045 -7.45 15.39 5.72
C GLY A 1045 -8.62 15.15 4.76
N TRP A 1046 -9.79 15.78 4.94
CA TRP A 1046 -10.93 15.61 4.02
C TRP A 1046 -10.61 16.00 2.58
N PHE A 1047 -9.79 17.03 2.38
CA PHE A 1047 -9.16 17.35 1.10
C PHE A 1047 -7.68 16.92 1.17
N PRO A 1048 -7.26 15.77 0.59
CA PRO A 1048 -5.93 15.24 0.85
C PRO A 1048 -4.82 16.11 0.26
N ASP A 1049 -3.68 16.19 0.97
CA ASP A 1049 -2.52 16.96 0.54
C ASP A 1049 -1.99 16.50 -0.84
N GLY A 1050 -1.52 17.46 -1.63
CA GLY A 1050 -1.01 17.24 -2.98
C GLY A 1050 -2.07 16.95 -4.06
N GLN A 1051 -3.37 16.88 -3.72
CA GLN A 1051 -4.43 16.57 -4.68
C GLN A 1051 -5.05 17.83 -5.30
N GLY A 1052 -5.29 17.80 -6.62
CA GLY A 1052 -6.08 18.81 -7.34
C GLY A 1052 -5.65 20.27 -7.18
N ASN A 1053 -4.36 20.55 -6.97
CA ASN A 1053 -3.82 21.89 -6.68
C ASN A 1053 -4.36 22.53 -5.37
N LYS A 1054 -4.63 21.72 -4.35
CA LYS A 1054 -4.94 22.17 -2.98
C LYS A 1054 -3.95 23.26 -2.53
N PRO A 1055 -4.39 24.49 -2.21
CA PRO A 1055 -3.49 25.62 -1.93
C PRO A 1055 -2.99 25.70 -0.48
N TRP A 1056 -3.38 24.77 0.40
CA TRP A 1056 -2.90 24.66 1.77
C TRP A 1056 -2.38 23.25 2.07
N TYR A 1057 -1.62 23.13 3.16
CA TYR A 1057 -1.13 21.88 3.72
C TYR A 1057 -1.74 21.68 5.10
N ASP A 1058 -2.22 20.48 5.45
CA ASP A 1058 -3.01 20.29 6.69
C ASP A 1058 -2.16 20.43 7.96
N GLY A 1059 -0.87 20.10 7.89
CA GLY A 1059 0.09 20.39 8.97
C GLY A 1059 0.59 21.84 9.02
N GLY A 1060 0.06 22.74 8.18
CA GLY A 1060 0.48 24.13 8.08
C GLY A 1060 -0.17 25.03 9.14
N ALA A 1061 0.65 25.72 9.95
CA ALA A 1061 0.16 26.68 10.94
C ALA A 1061 -0.57 27.90 10.34
N ASP A 1062 -0.43 28.10 9.02
CA ASP A 1062 -1.03 29.15 8.20
C ASP A 1062 -2.07 28.61 7.19
N ALA A 1063 -2.52 27.35 7.30
CA ALA A 1063 -3.36 26.69 6.28
C ALA A 1063 -4.58 27.51 5.81
N MET A 1064 -5.37 28.05 6.75
CA MET A 1064 -6.53 28.90 6.44
C MET A 1064 -6.14 30.21 5.73
N ARG A 1065 -4.95 30.75 6.02
CA ARG A 1065 -4.35 31.90 5.31
C ARG A 1065 -3.91 31.52 3.91
N SER A 1066 -3.21 30.40 3.72
CA SER A 1066 -2.79 29.94 2.38
C SER A 1066 -4.01 29.73 1.47
N PHE A 1067 -5.09 29.17 2.02
CA PHE A 1067 -6.40 29.09 1.36
C PHE A 1067 -6.98 30.46 0.99
N ALA A 1068 -7.02 31.42 1.94
CA ALA A 1068 -7.53 32.77 1.69
C ALA A 1068 -6.72 33.55 0.64
N GLU A 1069 -5.39 33.47 0.68
CA GLU A 1069 -4.50 34.17 -0.26
C GLU A 1069 -4.59 33.53 -1.66
N ALA A 1070 -4.93 32.25 -1.75
CA ALA A 1070 -5.22 31.54 -3.00
C ALA A 1070 -6.65 31.73 -3.56
N GLN A 1071 -7.49 32.61 -2.98
CA GLN A 1071 -8.88 32.83 -3.44
C GLN A 1071 -9.01 33.07 -4.95
N SER A 1072 -8.05 33.75 -5.56
CA SER A 1072 -8.01 34.00 -7.01
C SER A 1072 -7.87 32.73 -7.88
N GLN A 1073 -7.47 31.60 -7.30
CA GLN A 1073 -7.31 30.31 -7.98
C GLN A 1073 -8.59 29.46 -7.90
N TRP A 1074 -9.21 29.37 -6.71
CA TRP A 1074 -10.34 28.46 -6.48
C TRP A 1074 -11.72 29.12 -6.60
N TYR A 1075 -11.89 30.39 -6.22
CA TYR A 1075 -13.20 31.05 -6.30
C TYR A 1075 -13.80 31.09 -7.72
N PRO A 1076 -13.02 31.22 -8.81
CA PRO A 1076 -13.55 31.11 -10.18
C PRO A 1076 -14.16 29.75 -10.56
N THR A 1077 -14.02 28.72 -9.72
CA THR A 1077 -14.68 27.41 -9.92
C THR A 1077 -16.08 27.35 -9.30
N TRP A 1078 -16.41 28.29 -8.42
CA TRP A 1078 -17.72 28.41 -7.79
C TRP A 1078 -18.66 29.17 -8.73
N PRO A 1079 -19.91 28.72 -8.94
CA PRO A 1079 -20.88 29.45 -9.77
C PRO A 1079 -21.08 30.90 -9.31
N GLU A 1080 -21.24 31.82 -10.28
CA GLU A 1080 -21.60 33.22 -10.01
C GLU A 1080 -23.03 33.34 -9.46
N ASN A 1081 -23.94 32.45 -9.87
CA ASN A 1081 -25.28 32.36 -9.31
C ASN A 1081 -25.26 31.65 -7.96
N LEU A 1082 -25.81 32.30 -6.92
CA LEU A 1082 -25.83 31.78 -5.56
C LEU A 1082 -26.68 30.49 -5.45
N ASP A 1083 -27.78 30.38 -6.21
CA ASP A 1083 -28.64 29.19 -6.24
C ASP A 1083 -27.92 27.93 -6.79
N ASP A 1084 -26.90 28.12 -7.64
CA ASP A 1084 -26.16 27.04 -8.29
C ASP A 1084 -24.88 26.67 -7.53
N ARG A 1085 -24.35 27.60 -6.74
CA ARG A 1085 -23.26 27.39 -5.79
C ARG A 1085 -23.72 26.69 -4.51
N ALA A 1086 -24.98 26.88 -4.12
CA ALA A 1086 -25.56 26.35 -2.89
C ALA A 1086 -25.87 24.85 -2.95
N MET A 1087 -25.89 24.19 -1.78
CA MET A 1087 -26.65 22.96 -1.62
C MET A 1087 -28.14 23.32 -1.61
N ALA A 1088 -28.92 22.69 -2.48
CA ALA A 1088 -30.35 22.95 -2.61
C ALA A 1088 -31.15 21.73 -2.13
N ILE A 1089 -32.08 21.92 -1.19
CA ILE A 1089 -32.86 20.86 -0.55
C ILE A 1089 -34.35 21.09 -0.84
N ASP A 1090 -34.99 20.05 -1.39
CA ASP A 1090 -36.38 20.03 -1.90
C ASP A 1090 -37.37 19.50 -0.87
N TYR A 1091 -36.97 18.51 -0.05
CA TYR A 1091 -37.69 18.13 1.16
C TYR A 1091 -36.80 17.39 2.16
N VAL A 1092 -37.24 17.38 3.42
CA VAL A 1092 -36.71 16.51 4.48
C VAL A 1092 -37.87 15.75 5.12
N LYS A 1093 -37.74 14.43 5.26
CA LYS A 1093 -38.73 13.57 5.93
C LYS A 1093 -38.05 12.61 6.89
N MET A 1094 -38.57 12.51 8.10
CA MET A 1094 -38.11 11.57 9.13
C MET A 1094 -39.27 10.74 9.67
N TRP A 1095 -39.01 9.45 9.85
CA TRP A 1095 -39.93 8.48 10.43
C TRP A 1095 -39.23 7.69 11.55
N ARG A 1096 -40.01 7.25 12.53
CA ARG A 1096 -39.64 6.21 13.51
C ARG A 1096 -40.57 5.01 13.38
N HIS A 1097 -40.20 3.86 13.94
CA HIS A 1097 -41.15 2.76 14.15
C HIS A 1097 -42.30 3.23 15.05
N CYS A 1098 -43.55 2.87 14.72
CA CYS A 1098 -44.71 3.29 15.50
C CYS A 1098 -44.78 2.60 16.88
N ASP A 1099 -44.87 3.38 17.96
CA ASP A 1099 -44.95 2.93 19.36
C ASP A 1099 -46.30 2.30 19.77
N GLY A 1100 -46.98 1.63 18.84
CA GLY A 1100 -48.17 0.79 19.08
C GLY A 1100 -49.47 1.49 19.51
N ASN A 1101 -49.51 2.83 19.54
CA ASN A 1101 -50.69 3.65 19.83
C ASN A 1101 -51.21 4.36 18.57
#